data_AF-A0A6J5X637-F1
#
_entry.id   AF-A0A6J5X637-F1
#
_cell.length_a   1.000
_cell.length_b   1.000
_cell.length_c   1.000
_cell.angle_alpha   90.00
_cell.angle_beta   90.00
_cell.angle_gamma   90.00
#
_symmetry.space_group_name_H-M   'P 1'
#
loop_
_entity.id
_entity.type
_entity.pdbx_description
1 polymer ?
#
loop_
_entity_poly.entity_id
_entity_poly.type
_entity_poly.pdbx_seq_one_letter_code
_entity_poly.pdbx_strand_id
1 'polypeptide(L)'
;MEVDDVPLDDKAKRMRDLLSSFYSLDPSMSSPDTSSSSKYATLDAINTTSFDPDQYMHLLVHKSNLEGLLQKHVEMAAEIKNLDTDLQMLVYENYNKFISATDTIKQMKSNIVSMEANMEQLLEKIMSVQCRSDGVNTSLFEKREHIEKLHRTRNLLRKVQFIYDLPARLGKCIKSEAYADAVKFYTGAMPIFKAYGDSSFQDCKRASEEAVTIIIKNLQGKLFSDSESIQARAEAAVLLKQLDFPVDSLKVKLLEKLEQSVAGLQLKIEDIGNASVDSNDTSTDTVPATAHETSVCEFAEAIRAYRVIFPDSEMQLTKLAQDLVNRHFETTEQYIKTQVWSANLLGVLRIIWRDVLLMDDVLHEAALSDYSLEPARVAVKLYVSNKFSHLLSSISDALTKAHTRQKDKGEEYSLQVALEGGKKAVLQGSMDVLLDFRQLLDDNLGLLVKLKDLIIDWVQEGFQDFFRALDGHFLLLSGKNSSATQDQGLTEGIQDDKVLAGLVLVLAQVSIFIEQNAIPRITEEIATSFSGGGARGYEYGPAFVPGEICRIFHSAGEKFLHIYINMRTQRISVLLKKRFTTPNWVKHKEPREVHMFVDLFLQELEVIRSEVKQILPEGIRRHRRADSNGSTASSRSNPLREEKLSRSNTQRARSQLLETHLAKLFKQKVEIFTKVEFTQESVVTTLVKLCLKSLQEFVRLQTFNRSGFQQIQLDIQFLRTPLKEMAEDEAAVDFLLDEVIVAAAERCLDPIPLEPAILDKLIQAKLAKTKEQNPNSP
;
A
#
# COMPACT_ATOMS: atom_id res chain seq x y z
N MET A 1 -24.79 -3.61 -19.24
CA MET A 1 -24.85 -2.14 -19.28
C MET A 1 -26.23 -1.83 -19.83
N GLU A 2 -27.17 -1.51 -18.95
CA GLU A 2 -28.49 -1.00 -19.33
C GLU A 2 -28.28 0.29 -20.13
N VAL A 3 -28.92 0.37 -21.30
CA VAL A 3 -29.11 1.63 -22.01
C VAL A 3 -30.61 1.84 -22.06
N ASP A 4 -31.04 2.86 -21.33
CA ASP A 4 -32.40 3.38 -21.23
C ASP A 4 -33.09 3.47 -22.60
N ASP A 5 -34.20 2.77 -22.75
CA ASP A 5 -35.15 2.94 -23.85
C ASP A 5 -35.89 4.29 -23.65
N VAL A 6 -35.41 5.33 -24.33
CA VAL A 6 -36.11 6.60 -24.47
C VAL A 6 -37.37 6.35 -25.34
N PRO A 7 -38.57 6.82 -24.94
CA PRO A 7 -39.78 6.54 -25.69
C PRO A 7 -39.72 7.26 -27.04
N LEU A 8 -39.56 6.50 -28.13
CA LEU A 8 -39.59 7.02 -29.49
C LEU A 8 -40.97 7.62 -29.81
N ASP A 9 -40.96 8.90 -30.18
CA ASP A 9 -42.09 9.72 -30.62
C ASP A 9 -42.94 9.02 -31.69
N ASP A 10 -44.24 8.87 -31.42
CA ASP A 10 -45.20 8.16 -32.27
C ASP A 10 -45.28 8.72 -33.71
N LYS A 11 -44.85 9.97 -33.91
CA LYS A 11 -44.76 10.61 -35.23
C LYS A 11 -43.59 10.05 -36.05
N ALA A 12 -42.43 9.83 -35.43
CA ALA A 12 -41.27 9.25 -36.09
C ALA A 12 -41.53 7.78 -36.44
N LYS A 13 -42.25 7.03 -35.57
CA LYS A 13 -42.67 5.65 -35.84
C LYS A 13 -43.63 5.59 -37.03
N ARG A 14 -44.67 6.44 -37.04
CA ARG A 14 -45.62 6.57 -38.17
C ARG A 14 -44.94 6.95 -39.48
N MET A 15 -44.00 7.89 -39.45
CA MET A 15 -43.27 8.31 -40.65
C MET A 15 -42.33 7.21 -41.16
N ARG A 16 -41.72 6.43 -40.25
CA ARG A 16 -40.89 5.27 -40.62
C ARG A 16 -41.72 4.13 -41.18
N ASP A 17 -42.91 3.89 -40.65
CA ASP A 17 -43.86 2.91 -41.18
C ASP A 17 -44.45 3.33 -42.53
N LEU A 18 -44.71 4.64 -42.73
CA LEU A 18 -45.12 5.17 -44.03
C LEU A 18 -44.01 4.97 -45.07
N LEU A 19 -42.77 5.29 -44.72
CA LEU A 19 -41.62 5.13 -45.61
C LEU A 19 -41.31 3.64 -45.86
N SER A 20 -41.42 2.77 -44.85
CA SER A 20 -41.22 1.32 -45.04
C SER A 20 -42.30 0.71 -45.94
N SER A 21 -43.55 1.17 -45.83
CA SER A 21 -44.63 0.79 -46.74
C SER A 21 -44.37 1.22 -48.18
N PHE A 22 -43.73 2.38 -48.40
CA PHE A 22 -43.43 2.87 -49.75
C PHE A 22 -42.21 2.19 -50.41
N TYR A 23 -41.26 1.68 -49.63
CA TYR A 23 -40.00 1.12 -50.12
C TYR A 23 -39.84 -0.40 -49.91
N SER A 24 -40.86 -1.10 -49.41
CA SER A 24 -40.84 -2.56 -49.32
C SER A 24 -40.95 -3.16 -50.72
N LEU A 25 -39.80 -3.49 -51.31
CA LEU A 25 -39.67 -4.24 -52.55
C LEU A 25 -40.35 -5.61 -52.44
N ASP A 26 -41.03 -5.99 -53.53
CA ASP A 26 -41.56 -7.31 -53.84
C ASP A 26 -40.69 -8.47 -53.30
N PRO A 27 -41.22 -9.38 -52.46
CA PRO A 27 -40.56 -10.64 -52.16
C PRO A 27 -40.91 -11.64 -53.27
N SER A 28 -40.40 -11.40 -54.48
CA SER A 28 -40.39 -12.40 -55.55
C SER A 28 -38.97 -12.92 -55.77
N MET A 29 -38.37 -13.58 -54.78
CA MET A 29 -37.35 -14.62 -54.98
C MET A 29 -37.05 -15.37 -53.66
N SER A 30 -37.24 -16.70 -53.69
CA SER A 30 -36.88 -17.73 -52.69
C SER A 30 -37.70 -17.73 -51.38
N SER A 31 -38.39 -18.79 -50.92
CA SER A 31 -38.37 -20.23 -51.17
C SER A 31 -39.77 -20.81 -50.84
N PRO A 32 -40.16 -22.00 -51.34
CA PRO A 32 -41.46 -22.59 -51.02
C PRO A 32 -41.40 -23.26 -49.65
N ASP A 33 -42.39 -23.02 -48.79
CA ASP A 33 -42.92 -24.08 -47.94
C ASP A 33 -44.34 -23.77 -47.43
N THR A 34 -45.14 -24.82 -47.54
CA THR A 34 -46.52 -25.08 -47.11
C THR A 34 -47.05 -24.38 -45.85
N SER A 35 -48.24 -23.78 -45.95
CA SER A 35 -49.50 -24.33 -45.37
C SER A 35 -50.67 -23.35 -45.44
N SER A 36 -51.84 -23.88 -45.77
CA SER A 36 -53.12 -23.20 -45.94
C SER A 36 -53.81 -22.86 -44.61
N SER A 37 -54.27 -21.61 -44.42
CA SER A 37 -55.53 -21.27 -43.73
C SER A 37 -55.89 -19.80 -44.01
N SER A 38 -56.93 -19.52 -44.78
CA SER A 38 -58.29 -19.15 -44.33
C SER A 38 -58.56 -17.64 -44.36
N LYS A 39 -59.38 -17.28 -45.37
CA LYS A 39 -60.16 -16.06 -45.55
C LYS A 39 -60.70 -15.47 -44.24
N TYR A 40 -60.28 -14.25 -43.91
CA TYR A 40 -61.14 -13.16 -43.44
C TYR A 40 -60.44 -11.84 -43.79
N ALA A 41 -60.88 -11.20 -44.88
CA ALA A 41 -60.48 -9.84 -45.20
C ALA A 41 -61.13 -8.91 -44.17
N THR A 42 -60.35 -8.51 -43.18
CA THR A 42 -60.70 -7.50 -42.18
C THR A 42 -60.93 -6.17 -42.91
N LEU A 43 -62.01 -5.46 -42.56
CA LEU A 43 -62.51 -4.24 -43.21
C LEU A 43 -61.54 -3.03 -43.20
N ASP A 44 -60.30 -3.17 -42.71
CA ASP A 44 -59.34 -2.08 -42.48
C ASP A 44 -58.09 -2.11 -43.38
N ALA A 45 -57.99 -3.08 -44.31
CA ALA A 45 -56.79 -3.24 -45.15
C ALA A 45 -56.83 -2.38 -46.44
N ILE A 46 -57.01 -1.06 -46.31
CA ILE A 46 -57.06 -0.12 -47.45
C ILE A 46 -55.65 0.14 -48.03
N ASN A 47 -54.60 -0.03 -47.21
CA ASN A 47 -53.21 0.26 -47.59
C ASN A 47 -52.47 -0.93 -48.24
N THR A 48 -53.17 -2.03 -48.53
CA THR A 48 -52.57 -3.19 -49.20
C THR A 48 -52.53 -2.98 -50.72
N THR A 49 -51.46 -3.40 -51.39
CA THR A 49 -51.28 -3.28 -52.85
C THR A 49 -52.33 -4.02 -53.68
N SER A 50 -53.12 -4.89 -53.04
CA SER A 50 -54.22 -5.68 -53.61
C SER A 50 -55.63 -5.18 -53.25
N PHE A 51 -55.76 -3.93 -52.78
CA PHE A 51 -57.05 -3.31 -52.45
C PHE A 51 -57.95 -3.12 -53.69
N ASP A 52 -59.19 -3.61 -53.63
CA ASP A 52 -60.22 -3.45 -54.67
C ASP A 52 -61.31 -2.45 -54.18
N PRO A 53 -61.37 -1.23 -54.76
CA PRO A 53 -62.34 -0.21 -54.37
C PRO A 53 -63.80 -0.65 -54.51
N ASP A 54 -64.12 -1.44 -55.53
CA ASP A 54 -65.51 -1.80 -55.85
C ASP A 54 -66.05 -2.84 -54.86
N GLN A 55 -65.22 -3.82 -54.46
CA GLN A 55 -65.57 -4.77 -53.41
C GLN A 55 -65.70 -4.11 -52.04
N TYR A 56 -64.81 -3.17 -51.73
CA TYR A 56 -64.86 -2.43 -50.49
C TYR A 56 -66.14 -1.58 -50.40
N MET A 57 -66.49 -0.86 -51.47
CA MET A 57 -67.69 -0.04 -51.53
C MET A 57 -68.97 -0.88 -51.44
N HIS A 58 -69.03 -2.03 -52.15
CA HIS A 58 -70.19 -2.92 -52.09
C HIS A 58 -70.41 -3.48 -50.68
N LEU A 59 -69.34 -3.81 -49.96
CA LEU A 59 -69.41 -4.24 -48.56
C LEU A 59 -69.77 -3.09 -47.60
N LEU A 60 -69.31 -1.87 -47.87
CA LEU A 60 -69.60 -0.69 -47.05
C LEU A 60 -71.09 -0.30 -47.14
N VAL A 61 -71.64 -0.30 -48.35
CA VAL A 61 -73.07 0.00 -48.61
C VAL A 61 -73.98 -1.04 -47.97
N HIS A 62 -73.58 -2.32 -47.96
CA HIS A 62 -74.37 -3.38 -47.33
C HIS A 62 -74.33 -3.39 -45.79
N LYS A 63 -73.26 -2.85 -45.18
CA LYS A 63 -73.05 -2.91 -43.72
C LYS A 63 -73.39 -1.63 -42.96
N SER A 64 -73.45 -0.47 -43.61
CA SER A 64 -73.62 0.83 -42.94
C SER A 64 -74.97 1.48 -43.25
N ASN A 65 -75.51 2.23 -42.28
CA ASN A 65 -76.69 3.06 -42.49
C ASN A 65 -76.32 4.34 -43.27
N LEU A 66 -77.31 5.03 -43.86
CA LEU A 66 -77.06 6.22 -44.71
C LEU A 66 -76.24 7.31 -44.00
N GLU A 67 -76.46 7.50 -42.70
CA GLU A 67 -75.74 8.48 -41.89
C GLU A 67 -74.27 8.09 -41.66
N GLY A 68 -73.99 6.81 -41.43
CA GLY A 68 -72.64 6.26 -41.31
C GLY A 68 -71.88 6.28 -42.63
N LEU A 69 -72.56 6.07 -43.76
CA LEU A 69 -71.94 6.22 -45.09
C LEU A 69 -71.60 7.68 -45.38
N LEU A 70 -72.47 8.61 -45.01
CA LEU A 70 -72.24 10.05 -45.17
C LEU A 70 -71.07 10.53 -44.28
N GLN A 71 -71.02 10.07 -43.04
CA GLN A 71 -69.89 10.35 -42.13
C GLN A 71 -68.58 9.81 -42.68
N LYS A 72 -68.56 8.58 -43.22
CA LYS A 72 -67.37 8.00 -43.84
C LYS A 72 -66.93 8.73 -45.11
N HIS A 73 -67.86 9.22 -45.91
CA HIS A 73 -67.54 10.08 -47.05
C HIS A 73 -66.91 11.40 -46.61
N VAL A 74 -67.43 12.05 -45.55
CA VAL A 74 -66.87 13.29 -45.01
C VAL A 74 -65.46 13.08 -44.43
N GLU A 75 -65.27 11.98 -43.67
CA GLU A 75 -63.96 11.59 -43.15
C GLU A 75 -62.96 11.34 -44.28
N MET A 76 -63.33 10.55 -45.28
CA MET A 76 -62.45 10.25 -46.42
C MET A 76 -62.14 11.50 -47.25
N ALA A 77 -63.11 12.39 -47.47
CA ALA A 77 -62.89 13.65 -48.17
C ALA A 77 -61.95 14.59 -47.39
N ALA A 78 -62.02 14.59 -46.05
CA ALA A 78 -61.10 15.33 -45.20
C ALA A 78 -59.70 14.71 -45.22
N GLU A 79 -59.59 13.39 -45.13
CA GLU A 79 -58.32 12.66 -45.22
C GLU A 79 -57.64 12.86 -46.57
N ILE A 80 -58.37 12.79 -47.69
CA ILE A 80 -57.82 13.06 -49.03
C ILE A 80 -57.26 14.48 -49.11
N LYS A 81 -57.99 15.48 -48.59
CA LYS A 81 -57.50 16.87 -48.58
C LYS A 81 -56.26 17.03 -47.71
N ASN A 82 -56.24 16.41 -46.53
CA ASN A 82 -55.09 16.48 -45.64
C ASN A 82 -53.86 15.79 -46.27
N LEU A 83 -54.03 14.60 -46.86
CA LEU A 83 -52.96 13.88 -47.56
C LEU A 83 -52.44 14.64 -48.78
N ASP A 84 -53.31 15.31 -49.53
CA ASP A 84 -52.87 16.15 -50.66
C ASP A 84 -52.09 17.37 -50.16
N THR A 85 -52.53 17.99 -49.06
CA THR A 85 -51.81 19.11 -48.44
C THR A 85 -50.45 18.65 -47.89
N ASP A 86 -50.39 17.47 -47.27
CA ASP A 86 -49.17 16.86 -46.76
C ASP A 86 -48.22 16.43 -47.88
N LEU A 87 -48.75 15.90 -49.00
CA LEU A 87 -47.96 15.58 -50.19
C LEU A 87 -47.39 16.85 -50.83
N GLN A 88 -48.20 17.91 -50.95
CA GLN A 88 -47.73 19.21 -51.42
C GLN A 88 -46.65 19.77 -50.50
N MET A 89 -46.81 19.68 -49.17
CA MET A 89 -45.76 20.07 -48.22
C MET A 89 -44.50 19.23 -48.40
N LEU A 90 -44.62 17.91 -48.54
CA LEU A 90 -43.49 17.01 -48.74
C LEU A 90 -42.72 17.36 -50.01
N VAL A 91 -43.44 17.61 -51.11
CA VAL A 91 -42.88 18.02 -52.39
C VAL A 91 -42.24 19.41 -52.30
N TYR A 92 -42.86 20.37 -51.61
CA TYR A 92 -42.31 21.72 -51.42
C TYR A 92 -41.05 21.71 -50.53
N GLU A 93 -41.11 21.06 -49.37
CA GLU A 93 -40.00 21.01 -48.42
C GLU A 93 -38.80 20.20 -48.95
N ASN A 94 -39.06 19.19 -49.79
CA ASN A 94 -38.02 18.32 -50.34
C ASN A 94 -37.81 18.48 -51.86
N TYR A 95 -38.30 19.55 -52.49
CA TYR A 95 -38.22 19.77 -53.94
C TYR A 95 -36.79 19.68 -54.47
N ASN A 96 -35.85 20.31 -53.77
CA ASN A 96 -34.42 20.26 -54.11
C ASN A 96 -33.86 18.83 -54.08
N LYS A 97 -34.34 17.99 -53.15
CA LYS A 97 -33.90 16.59 -53.06
C LYS A 97 -34.49 15.75 -54.20
N PHE A 98 -35.76 15.96 -54.57
CA PHE A 98 -36.37 15.25 -55.71
C PHE A 98 -35.71 15.61 -57.04
N ILE A 99 -35.38 16.88 -57.27
CA ILE A 99 -34.61 17.28 -58.46
C ILE A 99 -33.23 16.62 -58.44
N SER A 100 -32.50 16.69 -57.32
CA SER A 100 -31.18 16.07 -57.23
C SER A 100 -31.23 14.56 -57.45
N ALA A 101 -32.25 13.87 -56.94
CA ALA A 101 -32.46 12.44 -57.16
C ALA A 101 -32.77 12.15 -58.63
N THR A 102 -33.60 12.97 -59.28
CA THR A 102 -33.94 12.82 -60.70
C THR A 102 -32.72 13.06 -61.60
N ASP A 103 -31.92 14.09 -61.33
CA ASP A 103 -30.69 14.37 -62.06
C ASP A 103 -29.66 13.25 -61.85
N THR A 104 -29.55 12.72 -60.63
CA THR A 104 -28.69 11.57 -60.33
C THR A 104 -29.15 10.33 -61.09
N ILE A 105 -30.45 10.03 -61.15
CA ILE A 105 -31.00 8.90 -61.91
C ILE A 105 -30.72 9.08 -63.41
N LYS A 106 -30.84 10.31 -63.93
CA LYS A 106 -30.58 10.61 -65.34
C LYS A 106 -29.10 10.45 -65.68
N GLN A 107 -28.21 10.90 -64.81
CA GLN A 107 -26.76 10.71 -64.94
C GLN A 107 -26.37 9.23 -64.83
N MET A 108 -26.96 8.50 -63.86
CA MET A 108 -26.75 7.07 -63.69
C MET A 108 -27.20 6.29 -64.93
N LYS A 109 -28.36 6.61 -65.51
CA LYS A 109 -28.84 6.01 -66.75
C LYS A 109 -27.87 6.22 -67.92
N SER A 110 -27.36 7.44 -68.09
CA SER A 110 -26.40 7.74 -69.17
C SER A 110 -25.09 6.96 -68.99
N ASN A 111 -24.60 6.86 -67.76
CA ASN A 111 -23.38 6.14 -67.45
C ASN A 111 -23.55 4.63 -67.65
N ILE A 112 -24.69 4.05 -67.27
CA ILE A 112 -25.00 2.63 -67.46
C ILE A 112 -25.05 2.29 -68.96
N VAL A 113 -25.73 3.10 -69.77
CA VAL A 113 -25.81 2.87 -71.23
C VAL A 113 -24.42 2.98 -71.87
N SER A 114 -23.59 3.94 -71.43
CA SER A 114 -22.20 4.02 -71.91
C SER A 114 -21.34 2.83 -71.44
N MET A 115 -21.59 2.32 -70.23
CA MET A 115 -20.86 1.19 -69.68
C MET A 115 -21.24 -0.11 -70.38
N GLU A 116 -22.52 -0.31 -70.71
CA GLU A 116 -23.03 -1.46 -71.46
C GLU A 116 -22.36 -1.54 -72.85
N ALA A 117 -22.32 -0.42 -73.59
CA ALA A 117 -21.63 -0.36 -74.87
C ALA A 117 -20.11 -0.65 -74.75
N ASN A 118 -19.46 -0.17 -73.69
CA ASN A 118 -18.05 -0.47 -73.42
C ASN A 118 -17.84 -1.93 -73.02
N MET A 119 -18.80 -2.55 -72.33
CA MET A 119 -18.75 -3.95 -71.88
C MET A 119 -18.93 -4.91 -73.05
N GLU A 120 -19.78 -4.58 -74.01
CA GLU A 120 -19.91 -5.32 -75.28
C GLU A 120 -18.61 -5.28 -76.09
N GLN A 121 -18.00 -4.09 -76.24
CA GLN A 121 -16.70 -3.98 -76.91
C GLN A 121 -15.58 -4.73 -76.18
N LEU A 122 -15.62 -4.75 -74.84
CA LEU A 122 -14.68 -5.52 -74.04
C LEU A 122 -14.89 -7.02 -74.26
N LEU A 123 -16.14 -7.49 -74.27
CA LEU A 123 -16.49 -8.89 -74.49
C LEU A 123 -16.01 -9.35 -75.87
N GLU A 124 -16.21 -8.54 -76.91
CA GLU A 124 -15.70 -8.82 -78.25
C GLU A 124 -14.16 -8.90 -78.28
N LYS A 125 -13.46 -7.95 -77.65
CA LYS A 125 -12.00 -8.00 -77.52
C LYS A 125 -11.54 -9.22 -76.75
N ILE A 126 -12.20 -9.58 -75.64
CA ILE A 126 -11.88 -10.77 -74.84
C ILE A 126 -12.08 -12.03 -75.67
N MET A 127 -13.20 -12.17 -76.39
CA MET A 127 -13.42 -13.32 -77.27
C MET A 127 -12.35 -13.39 -78.37
N SER A 128 -11.96 -12.25 -78.95
CA SER A 128 -10.88 -12.22 -79.95
C SER A 128 -9.52 -12.65 -79.37
N VAL A 129 -9.21 -12.22 -78.14
CA VAL A 129 -7.99 -12.60 -77.43
C VAL A 129 -8.04 -14.08 -77.03
N GLN A 130 -9.18 -14.55 -76.55
CA GLN A 130 -9.43 -15.96 -76.20
C GLN A 130 -9.17 -16.85 -77.41
N CYS A 131 -9.79 -16.57 -78.57
CA CYS A 131 -9.57 -17.35 -79.79
C CYS A 131 -8.10 -17.34 -80.25
N ARG A 132 -7.42 -16.19 -80.19
CA ARG A 132 -5.99 -16.10 -80.53
C ARG A 132 -5.13 -16.86 -79.52
N SER A 133 -5.49 -16.82 -78.23
CA SER A 133 -4.80 -17.52 -77.15
C SER A 133 -4.98 -19.03 -77.26
N ASP A 134 -6.19 -19.52 -77.56
CA ASP A 134 -6.48 -20.93 -77.79
C ASP A 134 -5.72 -21.45 -79.02
N GLY A 135 -5.60 -20.66 -80.08
CA GLY A 135 -4.74 -20.98 -81.24
C GLY A 135 -3.26 -21.08 -80.88
N VAL A 136 -2.73 -20.17 -80.04
CA VAL A 136 -1.36 -20.27 -79.54
C VAL A 136 -1.19 -21.47 -78.62
N ASN A 137 -2.14 -21.71 -77.72
CA ASN A 137 -2.09 -22.76 -76.71
C ASN A 137 -2.11 -24.15 -77.36
N THR A 138 -2.95 -24.35 -78.37
CA THR A 138 -2.95 -25.58 -79.19
C THR A 138 -1.63 -25.78 -79.92
N SER A 139 -1.04 -24.73 -80.53
CA SER A 139 0.26 -24.84 -81.20
C SER A 139 1.44 -25.15 -80.27
N LEU A 140 1.38 -24.72 -79.01
CA LEU A 140 2.44 -24.90 -78.02
C LEU A 140 2.25 -26.13 -77.13
N PHE A 141 1.06 -26.74 -77.11
CA PHE A 141 0.74 -27.87 -76.23
C PHE A 141 1.70 -29.04 -76.42
N GLU A 142 1.93 -29.49 -77.67
CA GLU A 142 2.85 -30.58 -77.98
C GLU A 142 4.28 -30.28 -77.55
N LYS A 143 4.76 -29.04 -77.81
CA LYS A 143 6.11 -28.61 -77.40
C LYS A 143 6.24 -28.55 -75.88
N ARG A 144 5.22 -28.09 -75.15
CA ARG A 144 5.19 -28.09 -73.68
C ARG A 144 5.20 -29.53 -73.13
N GLU A 145 4.45 -30.44 -73.72
CA GLU A 145 4.43 -31.85 -73.32
C GLU A 145 5.79 -32.52 -73.52
N HIS A 146 6.46 -32.24 -74.65
CA HIS A 146 7.83 -32.72 -74.88
C HIS A 146 8.84 -32.13 -73.89
N ILE A 147 8.74 -30.84 -73.56
CA ILE A 147 9.57 -30.19 -72.54
C ILE A 147 9.30 -30.79 -71.16
N GLU A 148 8.04 -31.07 -70.80
CA GLU A 148 7.70 -31.74 -69.54
C GLU A 148 8.29 -33.14 -69.46
N LYS A 149 8.20 -33.95 -70.54
CA LYS A 149 8.82 -35.27 -70.58
C LYS A 149 10.33 -35.18 -70.37
N LEU A 150 11.01 -34.26 -71.07
CA LEU A 150 12.45 -34.02 -70.86
C LEU A 150 12.76 -33.54 -69.44
N HIS A 151 11.92 -32.67 -68.89
CA HIS A 151 12.10 -32.13 -67.54
C HIS A 151 11.92 -33.22 -66.47
N ARG A 152 10.95 -34.13 -66.64
CA ARG A 152 10.79 -35.32 -65.78
C ARG A 152 12.03 -36.20 -65.82
N THR A 153 12.57 -36.50 -67.01
CA THR A 153 13.80 -37.29 -67.16
C THR A 153 15.00 -36.60 -66.53
N ARG A 154 15.18 -35.29 -66.74
CA ARG A 154 16.25 -34.49 -66.13
C ARG A 154 16.13 -34.43 -64.60
N ASN A 155 14.91 -34.32 -64.07
CA ASN A 155 14.66 -34.31 -62.63
C ASN A 155 14.94 -35.67 -62.00
N LEU A 156 14.59 -36.77 -62.67
CA LEU A 156 14.98 -38.10 -62.24
C LEU A 156 16.50 -38.27 -62.22
N LEU A 157 17.18 -37.84 -63.28
CA LEU A 157 18.64 -37.90 -63.37
C LEU A 157 19.32 -37.10 -62.24
N ARG A 158 18.82 -35.90 -61.93
CA ARG A 158 19.30 -35.09 -60.80
C ARG A 158 19.10 -35.76 -59.44
N LYS A 159 17.97 -36.44 -59.24
CA LYS A 159 17.69 -37.19 -58.00
C LYS A 159 18.64 -38.37 -57.84
N VAL A 160 18.91 -39.11 -58.91
CA VAL A 160 19.88 -40.23 -58.88
C VAL A 160 21.31 -39.71 -58.66
N GLN A 161 21.69 -38.61 -59.33
CA GLN A 161 22.98 -37.97 -59.13
C GLN A 161 23.18 -37.51 -57.68
N PHE A 162 22.14 -36.96 -57.05
CA PHE A 162 22.18 -36.56 -55.64
C PHE A 162 22.50 -37.73 -54.69
N ILE A 163 22.00 -38.94 -54.97
CA ILE A 163 22.27 -40.13 -54.15
C ILE A 163 23.71 -40.61 -54.30
N TYR A 164 24.25 -40.61 -55.53
CA TYR A 164 25.65 -40.97 -55.75
C TYR A 164 26.63 -39.95 -55.14
N ASP A 165 26.29 -38.66 -55.18
CA ASP A 165 27.09 -37.61 -54.55
C ASP A 165 26.97 -37.59 -53.01
N LEU A 166 26.00 -38.30 -52.44
CA LEU A 166 25.64 -38.19 -51.03
C LEU A 166 26.80 -38.50 -50.07
N PRO A 167 27.59 -39.58 -50.24
CA PRO A 167 28.71 -39.87 -49.33
C PRO A 167 29.79 -38.79 -49.36
N ALA A 168 30.08 -38.24 -50.55
CA ALA A 168 31.03 -37.14 -50.69
C ALA A 168 30.53 -35.84 -50.04
N ARG A 169 29.21 -35.57 -50.13
CA ARG A 169 28.57 -34.43 -49.46
C ARG A 169 28.57 -34.61 -47.94
N LEU A 170 28.25 -35.79 -47.43
CA LEU A 170 28.33 -36.11 -46.00
C LEU A 170 29.77 -35.96 -45.48
N GLY A 171 30.76 -36.45 -46.23
CA GLY A 171 32.17 -36.27 -45.90
C GLY A 171 32.60 -34.80 -45.87
N LYS A 172 32.03 -33.95 -46.74
CA LYS A 172 32.24 -32.50 -46.69
C LYS A 172 31.60 -31.87 -45.46
N CYS A 173 30.37 -32.26 -45.12
CA CYS A 173 29.67 -31.77 -43.92
C CYS A 173 30.37 -32.17 -42.61
N ILE A 174 31.00 -33.35 -42.57
CA ILE A 174 31.84 -33.77 -41.43
C ILE A 174 33.04 -32.83 -41.26
N LYS A 175 33.68 -32.42 -42.36
CA LYS A 175 34.84 -31.51 -42.34
C LYS A 175 34.46 -30.06 -42.00
N SER A 176 33.26 -29.64 -42.35
CA SER A 176 32.76 -28.28 -42.08
C SER A 176 31.93 -28.18 -40.79
N GLU A 177 31.85 -29.26 -40.00
CA GLU A 177 31.03 -29.38 -38.78
C GLU A 177 29.54 -29.03 -38.96
N ALA A 178 29.04 -29.04 -40.20
CA ALA A 178 27.65 -28.72 -40.53
C ALA A 178 26.77 -29.97 -40.39
N TYR A 179 26.61 -30.45 -39.16
CA TYR A 179 25.93 -31.71 -38.87
C TYR A 179 24.43 -31.68 -39.20
N ALA A 180 23.78 -30.52 -39.07
CA ALA A 180 22.34 -30.38 -39.38
C ALA A 180 22.02 -30.65 -40.86
N ASP A 181 22.85 -30.14 -41.77
CA ASP A 181 22.68 -30.37 -43.20
C ASP A 181 23.02 -31.83 -43.56
N ALA A 182 24.01 -32.42 -42.88
CA ALA A 182 24.36 -33.83 -43.06
C ALA A 182 23.19 -34.75 -42.70
N VAL A 183 22.55 -34.52 -41.55
CA VAL A 183 21.37 -35.28 -41.12
C VAL A 183 20.22 -35.09 -42.10
N LYS A 184 19.90 -33.85 -42.53
CA LYS A 184 18.85 -33.61 -43.53
C LYS A 184 19.09 -34.33 -44.86
N PHE A 185 20.31 -34.29 -45.38
CA PHE A 185 20.66 -34.99 -46.61
C PHE A 185 20.53 -36.51 -46.47
N TYR A 186 20.91 -37.06 -45.32
CA TYR A 186 20.77 -38.49 -45.04
C TYR A 186 19.32 -38.91 -44.84
N THR A 187 18.53 -38.20 -44.02
CA THR A 187 17.10 -38.49 -43.79
C THR A 187 16.29 -38.39 -45.09
N GLY A 188 16.62 -37.44 -45.97
CA GLY A 188 15.98 -37.32 -47.29
C GLY A 188 16.32 -38.47 -48.26
N ALA A 189 17.49 -39.09 -48.11
CA ALA A 189 17.91 -40.24 -48.91
C ALA A 189 17.49 -41.60 -48.32
N MET A 190 17.19 -41.65 -47.02
CA MET A 190 16.82 -42.85 -46.27
C MET A 190 15.67 -43.67 -46.90
N PRO A 191 14.56 -43.10 -47.41
CA PRO A 191 13.50 -43.88 -48.05
C PRO A 191 13.99 -44.60 -49.31
N ILE A 192 14.94 -44.01 -50.03
CA ILE A 192 15.49 -44.57 -51.27
C ILE A 192 16.50 -45.67 -50.95
N PHE A 193 17.29 -45.50 -49.88
CA PHE A 193 18.15 -46.57 -49.37
C PHE A 193 17.36 -47.73 -48.75
N LYS A 194 16.20 -47.48 -48.15
CA LYS A 194 15.31 -48.55 -47.67
C LYS A 194 14.68 -49.34 -48.83
N ALA A 195 14.34 -48.69 -49.94
CA ALA A 195 13.68 -49.35 -51.09
C ALA A 195 14.65 -49.98 -52.11
N TYR A 196 15.79 -49.35 -52.36
CA TYR A 196 16.73 -49.73 -53.43
C TYR A 196 18.19 -49.84 -52.97
N GLY A 197 18.44 -49.73 -51.66
CA GLY A 197 19.79 -49.74 -51.11
C GLY A 197 20.52 -51.08 -51.22
N ASP A 198 19.78 -52.20 -51.30
CA ASP A 198 20.40 -53.53 -51.32
C ASP A 198 20.71 -54.04 -52.75
N SER A 199 20.45 -53.20 -53.77
CA SER A 199 20.78 -53.48 -55.16
C SER A 199 21.75 -52.45 -55.73
N SER A 200 21.27 -51.47 -56.49
CA SER A 200 22.10 -50.55 -57.27
C SER A 200 22.86 -49.51 -56.43
N PHE A 201 22.45 -49.27 -55.18
CA PHE A 201 23.03 -48.23 -54.32
C PHE A 201 23.76 -48.77 -53.08
N GLN A 202 24.13 -50.06 -53.06
CA GLN A 202 24.71 -50.72 -51.87
C GLN A 202 26.00 -50.07 -51.37
N ASP A 203 26.91 -49.71 -52.27
CA ASP A 203 28.17 -49.07 -51.89
C ASP A 203 27.97 -47.62 -51.41
N CYS A 204 27.00 -46.90 -52.00
CA CYS A 204 26.62 -45.57 -51.54
C CYS A 204 25.95 -45.62 -50.16
N LYS A 205 25.07 -46.60 -49.93
CA LYS A 205 24.41 -46.85 -48.64
C LYS A 205 25.46 -47.12 -47.56
N ARG A 206 26.36 -48.08 -47.78
CA ARG A 206 27.45 -48.43 -46.85
C ARG A 206 28.34 -47.23 -46.51
N ALA A 207 28.82 -46.51 -47.52
CA ALA A 207 29.67 -45.33 -47.31
C ALA A 207 28.92 -44.19 -46.60
N SER A 208 27.62 -44.03 -46.85
CA SER A 208 26.79 -43.04 -46.14
C SER A 208 26.50 -43.45 -44.69
N GLU A 209 26.28 -44.73 -44.42
CA GLU A 209 26.09 -45.27 -43.07
C GLU A 209 27.37 -45.12 -42.23
N GLU A 210 28.54 -45.44 -42.79
CA GLU A 210 29.84 -45.21 -42.16
C GLU A 210 30.05 -43.73 -41.81
N ALA A 211 29.78 -42.81 -42.75
CA ALA A 211 29.85 -41.39 -42.50
C ALA A 211 28.88 -40.95 -41.37
N VAL A 212 27.68 -41.52 -41.32
CA VAL A 212 26.70 -41.24 -40.26
C VAL A 212 27.14 -41.79 -38.90
N THR A 213 27.79 -42.95 -38.82
CA THR A 213 28.35 -43.43 -37.53
C THR A 213 29.41 -42.49 -36.96
N ILE A 214 30.22 -41.88 -37.83
CA ILE A 214 31.21 -40.85 -37.44
C ILE A 214 30.49 -39.60 -36.94
N ILE A 215 29.42 -39.17 -37.64
CA ILE A 215 28.59 -38.03 -37.22
C ILE A 215 27.95 -38.31 -35.85
N ILE A 216 27.39 -39.50 -35.61
CA ILE A 216 26.81 -39.89 -34.32
C ILE A 216 27.87 -39.81 -33.21
N LYS A 217 29.08 -40.32 -33.45
CA LYS A 217 30.17 -40.28 -32.46
C LYS A 217 30.61 -38.84 -32.16
N ASN A 218 30.68 -37.98 -33.17
CA ASN A 218 31.03 -36.57 -32.98
C ASN A 218 29.91 -35.79 -32.27
N LEU A 219 28.64 -36.03 -32.61
CA LEU A 219 27.48 -35.44 -31.94
C LEU A 219 27.38 -35.90 -30.47
N GLN A 220 27.70 -37.15 -30.17
CA GLN A 220 27.83 -37.62 -28.78
C GLN A 220 28.96 -36.89 -28.06
N GLY A 221 30.13 -36.71 -28.69
CA GLY A 221 31.22 -35.93 -28.12
C GLY A 221 30.84 -34.48 -27.82
N LYS A 222 30.09 -33.83 -28.72
CA LYS A 222 29.53 -32.47 -28.54
C LYS A 222 28.52 -32.39 -27.39
N LEU A 223 27.67 -33.41 -27.26
CA LEU A 223 26.69 -33.52 -26.18
C LEU A 223 27.34 -33.65 -24.77
N PHE A 224 28.48 -34.33 -24.67
CA PHE A 224 29.17 -34.59 -23.40
C PHE A 224 30.29 -33.60 -23.07
N SER A 225 30.58 -32.64 -23.95
CA SER A 225 31.66 -31.66 -23.73
C SER A 225 31.15 -30.45 -22.93
N ASP A 226 31.73 -30.23 -21.74
CA ASP A 226 31.42 -29.07 -20.88
C ASP A 226 31.78 -27.71 -21.51
N SER A 227 32.51 -27.72 -22.64
CA SER A 227 32.97 -26.52 -23.38
C SER A 227 31.93 -25.92 -24.33
N GLU A 228 30.90 -26.67 -24.74
CA GLU A 228 29.96 -26.20 -25.78
C GLU A 228 28.72 -25.52 -25.19
N SER A 229 28.10 -24.60 -25.94
CA SER A 229 26.92 -23.86 -25.48
C SER A 229 25.72 -24.80 -25.29
N ILE A 230 24.81 -24.41 -24.39
CA ILE A 230 23.61 -25.18 -24.06
C ILE A 230 22.75 -25.42 -25.32
N GLN A 231 22.71 -24.43 -26.23
CA GLN A 231 22.06 -24.52 -27.53
C GLN A 231 22.71 -25.55 -28.47
N ALA A 232 24.04 -25.61 -28.54
CA ALA A 232 24.75 -26.59 -29.36
C ALA A 232 24.50 -28.04 -28.88
N ARG A 233 24.38 -28.24 -27.56
CA ARG A 233 24.03 -29.53 -26.95
C ARG A 233 22.59 -29.93 -27.25
N ALA A 234 21.66 -28.98 -27.16
CA ALA A 234 20.25 -29.17 -27.53
C ALA A 234 20.10 -29.54 -29.00
N GLU A 235 20.76 -28.82 -29.91
CA GLU A 235 20.77 -29.12 -31.34
C GLU A 235 21.39 -30.49 -31.62
N ALA A 236 22.50 -30.84 -30.96
CA ALA A 236 23.09 -32.17 -31.10
C ALA A 236 22.14 -33.29 -30.66
N ALA A 237 21.38 -33.09 -29.58
CA ALA A 237 20.39 -34.04 -29.11
C ALA A 237 19.19 -34.18 -30.08
N VAL A 238 18.72 -33.09 -30.69
CA VAL A 238 17.68 -33.12 -31.74
C VAL A 238 18.18 -33.88 -32.97
N LEU A 239 19.42 -33.63 -33.40
CA LEU A 239 20.02 -34.29 -34.56
C LEU A 239 20.22 -35.80 -34.30
N LEU A 240 20.56 -36.20 -33.08
CA LEU A 240 20.64 -37.61 -32.69
C LEU A 240 19.26 -38.30 -32.73
N LYS A 241 18.18 -37.60 -32.36
CA LYS A 241 16.81 -38.13 -32.48
C LYS A 241 16.39 -38.31 -33.95
N GLN A 242 16.74 -37.36 -34.82
CA GLN A 242 16.45 -37.46 -36.26
C GLN A 242 17.18 -38.62 -36.97
N LEU A 243 18.23 -39.17 -36.34
CA LEU A 243 18.99 -40.33 -36.81
C LEU A 243 18.51 -41.67 -36.21
N ASP A 244 17.33 -41.72 -35.57
CA ASP A 244 16.74 -42.91 -34.92
C ASP A 244 17.63 -43.54 -33.83
N PHE A 245 18.50 -42.76 -33.16
CA PHE A 245 19.28 -43.24 -32.02
C PHE A 245 18.39 -43.38 -30.75
N PRO A 246 18.50 -44.44 -29.93
CA PRO A 246 17.68 -44.62 -28.73
C PRO A 246 18.06 -43.62 -27.63
N VAL A 247 17.32 -42.50 -27.59
CA VAL A 247 17.59 -41.35 -26.72
C VAL A 247 17.21 -41.60 -25.25
N ASP A 248 16.42 -42.64 -24.95
CA ASP A 248 15.92 -42.94 -23.60
C ASP A 248 17.03 -43.23 -22.58
N SER A 249 18.15 -43.81 -23.04
CA SER A 249 19.32 -44.07 -22.20
C SER A 249 20.09 -42.81 -21.80
N LEU A 250 19.86 -41.69 -22.50
CA LEU A 250 20.53 -40.40 -22.31
C LEU A 250 19.69 -39.41 -21.49
N LYS A 251 18.39 -39.67 -21.31
CA LYS A 251 17.43 -38.81 -20.59
C LYS A 251 17.92 -38.43 -19.19
N VAL A 252 18.36 -39.42 -18.40
CA VAL A 252 18.76 -39.21 -16.99
C VAL A 252 20.02 -38.36 -16.87
N LYS A 253 21.04 -38.62 -17.71
CA LYS A 253 22.32 -37.89 -17.67
C LYS A 253 22.20 -36.45 -18.16
N LEU A 254 21.30 -36.20 -19.11
CA LEU A 254 21.04 -34.86 -19.62
C LEU A 254 20.23 -34.01 -18.63
N LEU A 255 19.26 -34.62 -17.93
CA LEU A 255 18.52 -33.95 -16.85
C LEU A 255 19.41 -33.61 -15.67
N GLU A 256 20.33 -34.50 -15.27
CA GLU A 256 21.30 -34.22 -14.20
C GLU A 256 22.23 -33.04 -14.56
N LYS A 257 22.60 -32.89 -15.84
CA LYS A 257 23.39 -31.76 -16.32
C LYS A 257 22.59 -30.45 -16.41
N LEU A 258 21.29 -30.52 -16.71
CA LEU A 258 20.39 -29.37 -16.60
C LEU A 258 20.21 -28.93 -15.14
N GLU A 259 20.02 -29.87 -14.21
CA GLU A 259 19.96 -29.62 -12.76
C GLU A 259 21.23 -28.92 -12.24
N GLN A 260 22.41 -29.36 -12.70
CA GLN A 260 23.68 -28.69 -12.36
C GLN A 260 23.77 -27.27 -12.95
N SER A 261 23.17 -27.01 -14.11
CA SER A 261 23.15 -25.66 -14.71
C SER A 261 22.21 -24.69 -13.98
N VAL A 262 21.12 -25.19 -13.38
CA VAL A 262 20.22 -24.38 -12.51
C VAL A 262 20.97 -23.83 -11.30
N ALA A 263 21.94 -24.58 -10.76
CA ALA A 263 22.81 -24.09 -9.69
C ALA A 263 23.79 -22.97 -10.13
N GLY A 264 24.15 -22.92 -11.42
CA GLY A 264 25.01 -21.87 -11.98
C GLY A 264 24.27 -20.58 -12.35
N LEU A 265 22.94 -20.65 -12.51
CA LEU A 265 22.04 -19.53 -12.86
C LEU A 265 21.62 -18.68 -11.65
N GLN A 266 22.28 -18.83 -10.50
CA GLN A 266 21.89 -18.13 -9.28
C GLN A 266 22.07 -16.61 -9.45
N LEU A 267 21.01 -15.85 -9.14
CA LEU A 267 20.97 -14.39 -9.22
C LEU A 267 22.14 -13.81 -8.42
N LYS A 268 23.14 -13.23 -9.10
CA LYS A 268 24.28 -12.60 -8.43
C LYS A 268 23.87 -11.19 -8.01
N ILE A 269 24.04 -10.90 -6.73
CA ILE A 269 23.61 -9.66 -6.06
C ILE A 269 24.26 -8.40 -6.69
N GLU A 270 25.38 -8.55 -7.39
CA GLU A 270 26.09 -7.44 -8.06
C GLU A 270 25.38 -6.89 -9.31
N ASP A 271 24.55 -7.70 -10.00
CA ASP A 271 23.79 -7.25 -11.17
C ASP A 271 22.62 -6.31 -10.78
N ILE A 272 22.28 -6.25 -9.48
CA ILE A 272 21.17 -5.46 -8.91
C ILE A 272 21.53 -3.96 -8.81
N GLY A 273 22.80 -3.63 -8.62
CA GLY A 273 23.25 -2.23 -8.46
C GLY A 273 23.17 -1.41 -9.76
N ASN A 274 23.37 -2.05 -10.91
CA ASN A 274 23.45 -1.39 -12.21
C ASN A 274 22.06 -1.10 -12.82
N ALA A 275 21.00 -1.77 -12.37
CA ALA A 275 19.64 -1.53 -12.86
C ALA A 275 18.99 -0.25 -12.27
N SER A 276 19.55 0.32 -11.20
CA SER A 276 18.96 1.48 -10.51
C SER A 276 19.35 2.85 -11.09
N VAL A 277 20.37 2.93 -11.97
CA VAL A 277 20.94 4.22 -12.41
C VAL A 277 20.20 4.84 -13.60
N ASP A 278 19.50 4.07 -14.44
CA ASP A 278 19.00 4.57 -15.74
C ASP A 278 17.46 4.59 -15.84
N SER A 279 16.76 5.29 -14.93
CA SER A 279 15.30 5.41 -14.96
C SER A 279 14.75 6.80 -15.33
N ASN A 280 15.55 7.68 -15.97
CA ASN A 280 15.09 9.02 -16.35
C ASN A 280 15.05 9.36 -17.84
N ASP A 281 15.41 8.48 -18.77
CA ASP A 281 15.28 8.78 -20.21
C ASP A 281 14.22 7.90 -20.89
N THR A 282 13.07 8.52 -21.15
CA THR A 282 11.99 7.98 -21.97
C THR A 282 12.32 8.18 -23.45
N SER A 283 13.29 7.43 -24.00
CA SER A 283 13.37 7.19 -25.45
C SER A 283 14.50 6.22 -25.79
N THR A 284 14.20 5.31 -26.73
CA THR A 284 15.06 4.36 -27.45
C THR A 284 15.19 2.96 -26.84
N ASP A 285 14.64 2.02 -27.60
CA ASP A 285 14.89 0.58 -27.56
C ASP A 285 16.38 0.26 -27.44
N THR A 286 16.66 -0.91 -26.83
CA THR A 286 17.96 -1.57 -26.61
C THR A 286 18.72 -1.21 -25.33
N VAL A 287 18.19 -1.67 -24.19
CA VAL A 287 19.01 -1.95 -23.00
C VAL A 287 19.84 -3.23 -23.25
N PRO A 288 21.14 -3.29 -22.91
CA PRO A 288 21.96 -4.47 -23.14
C PRO A 288 21.51 -5.61 -22.22
N ALA A 289 21.27 -6.80 -22.79
CA ALA A 289 20.94 -7.99 -22.03
C ALA A 289 22.04 -8.28 -20.98
N THR A 290 21.68 -8.32 -19.71
CA THR A 290 22.60 -8.70 -18.63
C THR A 290 23.01 -10.16 -18.82
N ALA A 291 24.23 -10.55 -18.40
CA ALA A 291 24.72 -11.92 -18.56
C ALA A 291 23.74 -12.97 -18.00
N HIS A 292 23.00 -12.62 -16.95
CA HIS A 292 21.90 -13.41 -16.39
C HIS A 292 20.76 -13.65 -17.40
N GLU A 293 20.31 -12.62 -18.11
CA GLU A 293 19.25 -12.73 -19.12
C GLU A 293 19.67 -13.64 -20.28
N THR A 294 20.92 -13.51 -20.75
CA THR A 294 21.44 -14.41 -21.79
C THR A 294 21.50 -15.86 -21.32
N SER A 295 21.87 -16.12 -20.06
CA SER A 295 21.94 -17.47 -19.51
C SER A 295 20.55 -18.08 -19.26
N VAL A 296 19.56 -17.28 -18.85
CA VAL A 296 18.16 -17.74 -18.67
C VAL A 296 17.50 -18.00 -20.04
N CYS A 297 17.76 -17.16 -21.05
CA CYS A 297 17.31 -17.42 -22.43
C CYS A 297 17.91 -18.72 -22.97
N GLU A 298 19.22 -18.95 -22.78
CA GLU A 298 19.87 -20.20 -23.18
C GLU A 298 19.27 -21.42 -22.46
N PHE A 299 18.87 -21.27 -21.18
CA PHE A 299 18.20 -22.32 -20.42
C PHE A 299 16.76 -22.58 -20.92
N ALA A 300 16.01 -21.53 -21.24
CA ALA A 300 14.67 -21.63 -21.81
C ALA A 300 14.68 -22.31 -23.19
N GLU A 301 15.65 -21.97 -24.05
CA GLU A 301 15.88 -22.63 -25.34
C GLU A 301 16.26 -24.09 -25.17
N ALA A 302 17.09 -24.42 -24.16
CA ALA A 302 17.39 -25.79 -23.79
C ALA A 302 16.10 -26.56 -23.47
N ILE A 303 15.28 -26.05 -22.56
CA ILE A 303 14.03 -26.70 -22.15
C ILE A 303 13.10 -26.89 -23.35
N ARG A 304 13.02 -25.91 -24.26
CA ARG A 304 12.25 -26.03 -25.51
C ARG A 304 12.76 -27.20 -26.36
N ALA A 305 14.07 -27.32 -26.54
CA ALA A 305 14.64 -28.45 -27.26
C ALA A 305 14.40 -29.79 -26.54
N TYR A 306 14.54 -29.84 -25.21
CA TYR A 306 14.27 -31.04 -24.41
C TYR A 306 12.82 -31.50 -24.48
N ARG A 307 11.85 -30.58 -24.53
CA ARG A 307 10.43 -30.90 -24.73
C ARG A 307 10.19 -31.57 -26.08
N VAL A 308 10.84 -31.08 -27.14
CA VAL A 308 10.77 -31.69 -28.49
C VAL A 308 11.41 -33.09 -28.51
N ILE A 309 12.46 -33.30 -27.71
CA ILE A 309 13.17 -34.58 -27.65
C ILE A 309 12.40 -35.60 -26.79
N PHE A 310 11.86 -35.19 -25.63
CA PHE A 310 11.22 -36.07 -24.65
C PHE A 310 9.86 -35.52 -24.18
N PRO A 311 8.76 -35.85 -24.89
CA PRO A 311 7.40 -35.45 -24.49
C PRO A 311 7.03 -35.96 -23.09
N ASP A 312 7.47 -37.16 -22.71
CA ASP A 312 7.13 -37.81 -21.44
C ASP A 312 7.90 -37.26 -20.21
N SER A 313 8.56 -36.11 -20.30
CA SER A 313 9.34 -35.50 -19.18
C SER A 313 8.84 -34.12 -18.76
N GLU A 314 7.68 -33.68 -19.25
CA GLU A 314 7.14 -32.37 -18.92
C GLU A 314 7.07 -32.13 -17.40
N MET A 315 6.63 -33.11 -16.59
CA MET A 315 6.62 -32.99 -15.11
C MET A 315 8.00 -32.78 -14.46
N GLN A 316 9.08 -33.31 -15.04
CA GLN A 316 10.43 -33.10 -14.50
C GLN A 316 10.95 -31.72 -14.91
N LEU A 317 10.66 -31.28 -16.13
CA LEU A 317 11.00 -29.93 -16.61
C LEU A 317 10.23 -28.85 -15.86
N THR A 318 8.94 -29.07 -15.53
CA THR A 318 8.18 -28.13 -14.71
C THR A 318 8.74 -28.03 -13.29
N LYS A 319 9.16 -29.14 -12.69
CA LYS A 319 9.80 -29.15 -11.37
C LYS A 319 11.12 -28.37 -11.36
N LEU A 320 11.91 -28.47 -12.42
CA LEU A 320 13.16 -27.69 -12.55
C LEU A 320 12.90 -26.20 -12.73
N ALA A 321 11.89 -25.84 -13.51
CA ALA A 321 11.48 -24.45 -13.65
C ALA A 321 10.97 -23.87 -12.32
N GLN A 322 10.21 -24.65 -11.54
CA GLN A 322 9.76 -24.26 -10.19
C GLN A 322 10.94 -24.13 -9.20
N ASP A 323 11.94 -25.02 -9.26
CA ASP A 323 13.14 -24.94 -8.40
C ASP A 323 13.97 -23.67 -8.70
N LEU A 324 14.10 -23.30 -9.97
CA LEU A 324 14.75 -22.05 -10.37
C LEU A 324 14.04 -20.82 -9.76
N VAL A 325 12.71 -20.76 -9.90
CA VAL A 325 11.89 -19.68 -9.32
C VAL A 325 12.06 -19.62 -7.80
N ASN A 326 11.98 -20.76 -7.11
CA ASN A 326 12.17 -20.83 -5.66
C ASN A 326 13.55 -20.30 -5.25
N ARG A 327 14.63 -20.71 -5.92
CA ARG A 327 16.00 -20.24 -5.60
C ARG A 327 16.17 -18.74 -5.83
N HIS A 328 15.56 -18.17 -6.86
CA HIS A 328 15.57 -16.72 -7.07
C HIS A 328 14.85 -15.98 -5.95
N PHE A 329 13.69 -16.46 -5.49
CA PHE A 329 12.98 -15.87 -4.35
C PHE A 329 13.70 -16.08 -3.02
N GLU A 330 14.32 -17.24 -2.76
CA GLU A 330 15.16 -17.47 -1.57
C GLU A 330 16.36 -16.50 -1.51
N THR A 331 16.99 -16.25 -2.67
CA THR A 331 18.08 -15.28 -2.77
C THR A 331 17.57 -13.86 -2.50
N THR A 332 16.37 -13.53 -3.00
CA THR A 332 15.68 -12.26 -2.73
C THR A 332 15.37 -12.10 -1.25
N GLU A 333 14.88 -13.14 -0.57
CA GLU A 333 14.60 -13.12 0.87
C GLU A 333 15.87 -12.89 1.70
N GLN A 334 16.98 -13.52 1.33
CA GLN A 334 18.28 -13.26 1.97
C GLN A 334 18.75 -11.82 1.74
N TYR A 335 18.54 -11.28 0.54
CA TYR A 335 18.86 -9.90 0.21
C TYR A 335 18.00 -8.89 0.99
N ILE A 336 16.68 -9.13 1.12
CA ILE A 336 15.76 -8.28 1.88
C ILE A 336 16.18 -8.13 3.35
N LYS A 337 16.77 -9.17 3.95
CA LYS A 337 17.29 -9.13 5.32
C LYS A 337 18.46 -8.15 5.50
N THR A 338 19.15 -7.77 4.42
CA THR A 338 20.33 -6.88 4.44
C THR A 338 20.04 -5.39 4.20
N GLN A 339 18.79 -4.96 4.43
CA GLN A 339 18.31 -3.57 4.32
C GLN A 339 18.26 -3.05 2.87
N VAL A 340 17.04 -2.96 2.32
CA VAL A 340 16.82 -2.71 0.87
C VAL A 340 15.81 -1.56 0.67
N TRP A 341 16.04 -0.72 -0.34
CA TRP A 341 15.12 0.33 -0.78
C TRP A 341 14.07 -0.24 -1.76
N SER A 342 12.89 0.35 -1.84
CA SER A 342 11.80 -0.07 -2.75
C SER A 342 12.28 -0.25 -4.19
N ALA A 343 13.09 0.68 -4.70
CA ALA A 343 13.67 0.64 -6.04
C ALA A 343 14.52 -0.62 -6.31
N ASN A 344 15.30 -1.08 -5.33
CA ASN A 344 16.15 -2.26 -5.49
C ASN A 344 15.30 -3.55 -5.45
N LEU A 345 14.26 -3.60 -4.63
CA LEU A 345 13.32 -4.73 -4.63
C LEU A 345 12.54 -4.79 -5.95
N LEU A 346 12.07 -3.65 -6.45
CA LEU A 346 11.39 -3.54 -7.75
C LEU A 346 12.28 -4.01 -8.89
N GLY A 347 13.56 -3.63 -8.89
CA GLY A 347 14.54 -4.12 -9.86
C GLY A 347 14.67 -5.65 -9.83
N VAL A 348 14.79 -6.25 -8.65
CA VAL A 348 14.88 -7.71 -8.48
C VAL A 348 13.60 -8.41 -8.92
N LEU A 349 12.43 -7.92 -8.48
CA LEU A 349 11.14 -8.49 -8.87
C LEU A 349 10.89 -8.36 -10.38
N ARG A 350 11.37 -7.30 -11.02
CA ARG A 350 11.27 -7.12 -12.48
C ARG A 350 12.13 -8.13 -13.24
N ILE A 351 13.35 -8.40 -12.76
CA ILE A 351 14.23 -9.43 -13.33
C ILE A 351 13.57 -10.80 -13.19
N ILE A 352 13.13 -11.15 -11.97
CA ILE A 352 12.47 -12.45 -11.71
C ILE A 352 11.20 -12.61 -12.55
N TRP A 353 10.38 -11.56 -12.65
CA TRP A 353 9.15 -11.63 -13.44
C TRP A 353 9.41 -11.82 -14.93
N ARG A 354 10.46 -11.17 -15.47
CA ARG A 354 10.89 -11.40 -16.86
C ARG A 354 11.36 -12.84 -17.06
N ASP A 355 12.13 -13.38 -16.13
CA ASP A 355 12.61 -14.77 -16.19
C ASP A 355 11.43 -15.77 -16.10
N VAL A 356 10.42 -15.49 -15.25
CA VAL A 356 9.19 -16.29 -15.15
C VAL A 356 8.40 -16.25 -16.47
N LEU A 357 8.24 -15.08 -17.10
CA LEU A 357 7.54 -14.95 -18.38
C LEU A 357 8.25 -15.72 -19.51
N LEU A 358 9.58 -15.61 -19.59
CA LEU A 358 10.39 -16.35 -20.58
C LEU A 358 10.23 -17.87 -20.42
N MET A 359 10.07 -18.35 -19.19
CA MET A 359 9.90 -19.77 -18.89
C MET A 359 8.45 -20.25 -19.11
N ASP A 360 7.45 -19.41 -18.85
CA ASP A 360 6.03 -19.70 -19.12
C ASP A 360 5.77 -19.83 -20.63
N ASP A 361 6.43 -19.02 -21.47
CA ASP A 361 6.43 -19.13 -22.94
C ASP A 361 6.93 -20.50 -23.45
N VAL A 362 7.75 -21.19 -22.66
CA VAL A 362 8.25 -22.54 -23.02
C VAL A 362 7.37 -23.63 -22.41
N LEU A 363 6.86 -23.43 -21.20
CA LEU A 363 6.10 -24.39 -20.41
C LEU A 363 4.72 -23.84 -20.00
N HIS A 364 3.83 -23.65 -20.97
CA HIS A 364 2.48 -23.12 -20.73
C HIS A 364 1.64 -23.97 -19.76
N GLU A 365 1.94 -25.27 -19.64
CA GLU A 365 1.24 -26.21 -18.74
C GLU A 365 1.69 -26.09 -17.26
N ALA A 366 2.82 -25.43 -17.00
CA ALA A 366 3.37 -25.30 -15.65
C ALA A 366 2.74 -24.14 -14.86
N ALA A 367 2.01 -23.24 -15.53
CA ALA A 367 1.43 -22.02 -14.95
C ALA A 367 2.40 -21.32 -13.99
N LEU A 368 3.65 -21.10 -14.45
CA LEU A 368 4.74 -20.58 -13.60
C LEU A 368 4.42 -19.18 -13.09
N SER A 369 3.64 -18.43 -13.87
CA SER A 369 3.03 -17.16 -13.48
C SER A 369 2.23 -17.28 -12.17
N ASP A 370 1.35 -18.28 -12.04
CA ASP A 370 0.53 -18.47 -10.85
C ASP A 370 1.33 -19.11 -9.71
N TYR A 371 2.26 -20.01 -10.01
CA TYR A 371 3.17 -20.58 -9.01
C TYR A 371 4.08 -19.52 -8.37
N SER A 372 4.53 -18.52 -9.13
CA SER A 372 5.39 -17.44 -8.66
C SER A 372 4.70 -16.47 -7.69
N LEU A 373 3.36 -16.47 -7.62
CA LEU A 373 2.59 -15.58 -6.75
C LEU A 373 2.84 -15.86 -5.26
N GLU A 374 2.91 -17.13 -4.85
CA GLU A 374 3.11 -17.47 -3.43
C GLU A 374 4.52 -17.11 -2.93
N PRO A 375 5.62 -17.49 -3.61
CA PRO A 375 6.96 -17.03 -3.25
C PRO A 375 7.08 -15.50 -3.25
N ALA A 376 6.46 -14.82 -4.23
CA ALA A 376 6.49 -13.36 -4.26
C ALA A 376 5.68 -12.73 -3.11
N ARG A 377 4.56 -13.34 -2.73
CA ARG A 377 3.79 -12.95 -1.55
C ARG A 377 4.62 -13.05 -0.26
N VAL A 378 5.39 -14.13 -0.08
CA VAL A 378 6.29 -14.29 1.08
C VAL A 378 7.37 -13.21 1.07
N ALA A 379 8.03 -12.99 -0.07
CA ALA A 379 9.08 -11.99 -0.21
C ALA A 379 8.58 -10.56 0.07
N VAL A 380 7.43 -10.17 -0.48
CA VAL A 380 6.84 -8.84 -0.26
C VAL A 380 6.38 -8.66 1.19
N LYS A 381 5.77 -9.67 1.80
CA LYS A 381 5.41 -9.64 3.22
C LYS A 381 6.65 -9.45 4.11
N LEU A 382 7.73 -10.20 3.83
CA LEU A 382 9.00 -10.06 4.55
C LEU A 382 9.59 -8.66 4.42
N TYR A 383 9.51 -8.05 3.23
CA TYR A 383 9.96 -6.68 3.01
C TYR A 383 9.17 -5.66 3.84
N VAL A 384 7.84 -5.76 3.85
CA VAL A 384 6.96 -4.90 4.65
C VAL A 384 7.31 -5.01 6.14
N SER A 385 7.41 -6.24 6.67
CA SER A 385 7.77 -6.46 8.08
C SER A 385 9.17 -5.95 8.43
N ASN A 386 10.15 -6.09 7.54
CA ASN A 386 11.50 -5.60 7.79
C ASN A 386 11.55 -4.06 7.81
N LYS A 387 10.81 -3.39 6.93
CA LYS A 387 10.70 -1.91 6.91
C LYS A 387 10.11 -1.36 8.22
N PHE A 388 9.04 -1.97 8.74
CA PHE A 388 8.49 -1.57 10.04
C PHE A 388 9.45 -1.86 11.21
N SER A 389 10.18 -2.97 11.17
CA SER A 389 11.20 -3.30 12.18
C SER A 389 12.35 -2.28 12.19
N HIS A 390 12.80 -1.86 11.01
CA HIS A 390 13.80 -0.79 10.87
C HIS A 390 13.26 0.57 11.35
N LEU A 391 11.99 0.90 11.08
CA LEU A 391 11.36 2.11 11.59
C LEU A 391 11.33 2.12 13.12
N LEU A 392 10.94 1.01 13.75
CA LEU A 392 10.94 0.83 15.20
C LEU A 392 12.35 1.01 15.79
N SER A 393 13.36 0.39 15.16
CA SER A 393 14.76 0.56 15.54
C SER A 393 15.24 2.00 15.38
N SER A 394 14.88 2.68 14.29
CA SER A 394 15.20 4.09 14.04
C SER A 394 14.60 5.02 15.09
N ILE A 395 13.34 4.79 15.50
CA ILE A 395 12.69 5.56 16.56
C ILE A 395 13.36 5.30 17.92
N SER A 396 13.66 4.04 18.22
CA SER A 396 14.41 3.67 19.42
C SER A 396 15.79 4.34 19.43
N ASP A 397 16.50 4.33 18.31
CA ASP A 397 17.77 5.02 18.12
C ASP A 397 17.62 6.54 18.26
N ALA A 398 16.57 7.17 17.74
CA ALA A 398 16.35 8.61 17.87
C ALA A 398 16.13 9.00 19.34
N LEU A 399 15.40 8.17 20.09
CA LEU A 399 15.16 8.34 21.51
C LEU A 399 16.40 8.03 22.35
N THR A 400 17.20 7.01 22.00
CA THR A 400 18.37 6.54 22.76
C THR A 400 19.70 7.19 22.35
N LYS A 401 19.89 7.68 21.11
CA LYS A 401 21.09 8.42 20.68
C LYS A 401 21.24 9.77 21.39
N ALA A 402 20.14 10.32 21.89
CA ALA A 402 20.16 11.44 22.83
C ALA A 402 20.84 11.07 24.18
N HIS A 403 20.97 9.78 24.49
CA HIS A 403 21.60 9.27 25.71
C HIS A 403 23.10 8.92 25.49
N THR A 404 23.50 8.44 24.31
CA THR A 404 24.88 7.97 24.06
C THR A 404 25.88 9.08 23.71
N ARG A 405 25.43 10.24 23.20
CA ARG A 405 26.32 11.39 22.93
C ARG A 405 26.91 12.06 24.18
N GLN A 406 26.45 11.68 25.37
CA GLN A 406 26.93 12.22 26.65
C GLN A 406 28.35 11.76 27.01
N LYS A 407 28.86 10.68 26.41
CA LYS A 407 30.19 10.16 26.76
C LYS A 407 31.36 10.98 26.21
N ASP A 408 31.14 11.81 25.17
CA ASP A 408 32.24 12.44 24.42
C ASP A 408 32.28 13.98 24.43
N LYS A 409 31.18 14.71 24.69
CA LYS A 409 31.21 16.19 24.70
C LYS A 409 30.25 16.75 25.73
N GLY A 410 30.78 17.50 26.70
CA GLY A 410 30.05 18.13 27.81
C GLY A 410 29.16 19.30 27.39
N GLU A 411 28.19 19.06 26.51
CA GLU A 411 27.08 19.97 26.24
C GLU A 411 25.85 19.52 27.04
N GLU A 412 25.17 20.49 27.67
CA GLU A 412 24.00 20.25 28.51
C GLU A 412 22.90 19.52 27.74
N TYR A 413 22.36 18.49 28.40
CA TYR A 413 21.24 17.66 27.99
C TYR A 413 20.05 18.52 27.52
N SER A 414 19.68 18.45 26.24
CA SER A 414 18.42 19.04 25.76
C SER A 414 17.41 17.91 25.55
N LEU A 415 16.55 17.69 26.54
CA LEU A 415 15.37 16.80 26.44
C LEU A 415 14.51 17.13 25.21
N GLN A 416 14.54 18.40 24.80
CA GLN A 416 13.86 18.90 23.63
C GLN A 416 14.41 18.33 22.32
N VAL A 417 15.72 18.05 22.22
CA VAL A 417 16.31 17.41 21.02
C VAL A 417 15.85 15.95 20.91
N ALA A 418 15.76 15.23 22.03
CA ALA A 418 15.21 13.87 22.06
C ALA A 418 13.72 13.85 21.70
N LEU A 419 12.95 14.82 22.21
CA LEU A 419 11.54 14.98 21.91
C LEU A 419 11.29 15.28 20.42
N GLU A 420 11.96 16.29 19.88
CA GLU A 420 11.81 16.66 18.46
C GLU A 420 12.37 15.57 17.53
N GLY A 421 13.48 14.92 17.91
CA GLY A 421 14.01 13.75 17.23
C GLY A 421 13.02 12.58 17.20
N GLY A 422 12.37 12.28 18.33
CA GLY A 422 11.34 11.25 18.44
C GLY A 422 10.08 11.57 17.62
N LYS A 423 9.55 12.80 17.73
CA LYS A 423 8.41 13.26 16.91
C LYS A 423 8.70 13.15 15.42
N LYS A 424 9.88 13.62 14.99
CA LYS A 424 10.31 13.55 13.59
C LYS A 424 10.51 12.10 13.15
N ALA A 425 11.17 11.26 13.93
CA ALA A 425 11.39 9.85 13.59
C ALA A 425 10.07 9.10 13.43
N VAL A 426 9.09 9.35 14.30
CA VAL A 426 7.76 8.72 14.19
C VAL A 426 7.01 9.24 12.98
N LEU A 427 6.87 10.56 12.80
CA LEU A 427 6.06 11.12 11.73
C LEU A 427 6.76 11.00 10.37
N GLN A 428 7.96 11.54 10.23
CA GLN A 428 8.71 11.48 8.97
C GLN A 428 9.06 10.04 8.60
N GLY A 429 9.51 9.22 9.56
CA GLY A 429 9.82 7.82 9.28
C GLY A 429 8.62 7.00 8.83
N SER A 430 7.43 7.25 9.41
CA SER A 430 6.19 6.61 8.93
C SER A 430 5.80 7.09 7.53
N MET A 431 6.01 8.38 7.22
CA MET A 431 5.74 8.94 5.88
C MET A 431 6.71 8.39 4.83
N ASP A 432 7.99 8.27 5.15
CA ASP A 432 9.02 7.71 4.27
C ASP A 432 8.69 6.23 3.95
N VAL A 433 8.23 5.46 4.94
CA VAL A 433 7.76 4.07 4.74
C VAL A 433 6.51 4.02 3.85
N LEU A 434 5.55 4.93 4.03
CA LEU A 434 4.37 5.02 3.15
C LEU A 434 4.75 5.40 1.71
N LEU A 435 5.72 6.31 1.53
CA LEU A 435 6.23 6.68 0.21
C LEU A 435 6.93 5.51 -0.47
N ASP A 436 7.77 4.75 0.26
CA ASP A 436 8.41 3.53 -0.24
C ASP A 436 7.37 2.50 -0.70
N PHE A 437 6.29 2.30 0.08
CA PHE A 437 5.20 1.39 -0.29
C PHE A 437 4.35 1.92 -1.45
N ARG A 438 4.17 3.23 -1.58
CA ARG A 438 3.49 3.84 -2.73
C ARG A 438 4.26 3.56 -4.02
N GLN A 439 5.58 3.70 -4.02
CA GLN A 439 6.41 3.34 -5.17
C GLN A 439 6.27 1.86 -5.57
N LEU A 440 6.08 0.95 -4.60
CA LEU A 440 5.81 -0.46 -4.87
C LEU A 440 4.43 -0.69 -5.52
N LEU A 441 3.43 0.13 -5.18
CA LEU A 441 2.06 0.01 -5.70
C LEU A 441 1.84 0.71 -7.05
N ASP A 442 2.62 1.75 -7.36
CA ASP A 442 2.52 2.50 -8.61
C ASP A 442 3.11 1.72 -9.81
N ASP A 443 3.95 0.71 -9.55
CA ASP A 443 4.57 -0.11 -10.59
C ASP A 443 3.59 -1.14 -11.18
N ASN A 444 3.39 -1.10 -12.51
CA ASN A 444 2.47 -1.97 -13.26
C ASN A 444 3.05 -3.38 -13.55
N LEU A 445 3.80 -3.97 -12.62
CA LEU A 445 4.30 -5.33 -12.79
C LEU A 445 3.11 -6.31 -12.65
N GLY A 446 2.91 -7.23 -13.60
CA GLY A 446 1.75 -8.14 -13.60
C GLY A 446 1.56 -8.93 -12.30
N LEU A 447 2.66 -9.28 -11.64
CA LEU A 447 2.67 -9.93 -10.33
C LEU A 447 2.24 -8.98 -9.20
N LEU A 448 2.67 -7.72 -9.21
CA LEU A 448 2.30 -6.71 -8.21
C LEU A 448 0.84 -6.28 -8.35
N VAL A 449 0.30 -6.24 -9.58
CA VAL A 449 -1.13 -5.97 -9.81
C VAL A 449 -2.00 -7.03 -9.14
N LYS A 450 -1.63 -8.32 -9.24
CA LYS A 450 -2.34 -9.42 -8.56
C LYS A 450 -2.19 -9.37 -7.03
N LEU A 451 -1.07 -8.85 -6.53
CA LEU A 451 -0.80 -8.73 -5.08
C LEU A 451 -1.25 -7.40 -4.47
N LYS A 452 -1.77 -6.46 -5.26
CA LYS A 452 -2.05 -5.08 -4.84
C LYS A 452 -2.93 -5.01 -3.59
N ASP A 453 -4.03 -5.76 -3.57
CA ASP A 453 -4.97 -5.79 -2.45
C ASP A 453 -4.31 -6.39 -1.19
N LEU A 454 -3.51 -7.45 -1.37
CA LEU A 454 -2.76 -8.08 -0.27
C LEU A 454 -1.66 -7.16 0.30
N ILE A 455 -0.99 -6.38 -0.56
CA ILE A 455 0.01 -5.39 -0.12
C ILE A 455 -0.66 -4.30 0.70
N ILE A 456 -1.82 -3.80 0.26
CA ILE A 456 -2.62 -2.83 1.01
C ILE A 456 -2.98 -3.42 2.39
N ASP A 457 -3.44 -4.66 2.44
CA ASP A 457 -3.77 -5.34 3.70
C ASP A 457 -2.54 -5.50 4.62
N TRP A 458 -1.37 -5.90 4.08
CA TRP A 458 -0.14 -6.04 4.87
C TRP A 458 0.42 -4.72 5.37
N VAL A 459 0.27 -3.62 4.62
CA VAL A 459 0.67 -2.29 5.08
C VAL A 459 -0.23 -1.86 6.24
N GLN A 460 -1.55 -2.07 6.14
CA GLN A 460 -2.48 -1.75 7.21
C GLN A 460 -2.25 -2.61 8.46
N GLU A 461 -2.10 -3.93 8.31
CA GLU A 461 -1.74 -4.85 9.40
C GLU A 461 -0.39 -4.46 10.02
N GLY A 462 0.60 -4.14 9.17
CA GLY A 462 1.94 -3.72 9.58
C GLY A 462 1.94 -2.44 10.41
N PHE A 463 1.12 -1.44 10.08
CA PHE A 463 0.97 -0.25 10.92
C PHE A 463 0.32 -0.56 12.27
N GLN A 464 -0.71 -1.41 12.29
CA GLN A 464 -1.37 -1.82 13.52
C GLN A 464 -0.39 -2.52 14.48
N ASP A 465 0.40 -3.46 13.97
CA ASP A 465 1.38 -4.20 14.76
C ASP A 465 2.59 -3.35 15.13
N PHE A 466 3.05 -2.47 14.23
CA PHE A 466 4.11 -1.50 14.51
C PHE A 466 3.76 -0.61 15.71
N PHE A 467 2.56 -0.04 15.75
CA PHE A 467 2.15 0.84 16.84
C PHE A 467 1.98 0.10 18.18
N ARG A 468 1.51 -1.16 18.16
CA ARG A 468 1.49 -2.02 19.36
C ARG A 468 2.90 -2.37 19.84
N ALA A 469 3.81 -2.69 18.92
CA ALA A 469 5.21 -2.94 19.23
C ALA A 469 5.89 -1.68 19.79
N LEU A 470 5.57 -0.50 19.25
CA LEU A 470 6.09 0.79 19.72
C LEU A 470 5.66 1.09 21.16
N ASP A 471 4.39 0.89 21.51
CA ASP A 471 3.90 1.00 22.90
C ASP A 471 4.63 0.01 23.83
N GLY A 472 4.78 -1.25 23.40
CA GLY A 472 5.58 -2.25 24.11
C GLY A 472 7.03 -1.82 24.34
N HIS A 473 7.66 -1.21 23.34
CA HIS A 473 9.02 -0.67 23.45
C HIS A 473 9.09 0.55 24.38
N PHE A 474 8.11 1.45 24.36
CA PHE A 474 8.06 2.58 25.31
C PHE A 474 7.92 2.09 26.75
N LEU A 475 7.14 1.04 26.99
CA LEU A 475 7.04 0.40 28.30
C LEU A 475 8.37 -0.21 28.76
N LEU A 476 9.13 -0.83 27.84
CA LEU A 476 10.47 -1.35 28.12
C LEU A 476 11.46 -0.23 28.47
N LEU A 477 11.47 0.86 27.70
CA LEU A 477 12.31 2.04 27.95
C LEU A 477 11.96 2.77 29.25
N SER A 478 10.72 2.69 29.70
CA SER A 478 10.26 3.25 30.98
C SER A 478 10.78 2.46 32.21
N GLY A 479 11.49 1.34 32.03
CA GLY A 479 12.16 0.61 33.12
C GLY A 479 11.24 -0.20 34.03
N LYS A 480 9.96 -0.37 33.69
CA LYS A 480 8.98 -1.04 34.57
C LYS A 480 9.19 -2.55 34.76
N ASN A 481 10.11 -3.16 34.00
CA ASN A 481 10.43 -4.59 34.11
C ASN A 481 11.61 -4.89 35.08
N SER A 482 12.24 -3.89 35.69
CA SER A 482 13.37 -4.09 36.63
C SER A 482 13.05 -3.78 38.10
N SER A 483 11.81 -3.42 38.44
CA SER A 483 11.45 -3.05 39.82
C SER A 483 11.29 -4.23 40.80
N ALA A 484 11.79 -5.42 40.46
CA ALA A 484 11.76 -6.59 41.34
C ALA A 484 13.05 -6.79 42.17
N THR A 485 14.09 -5.96 41.98
CA THR A 485 15.37 -6.13 42.68
C THR A 485 15.81 -4.82 43.34
N GLN A 486 15.11 -4.42 44.40
CA GLN A 486 15.62 -3.42 45.34
C GLN A 486 16.48 -4.14 46.39
N ASP A 487 17.79 -4.11 46.20
CA ASP A 487 18.79 -3.90 47.27
C ASP A 487 20.21 -4.03 46.69
N GLN A 488 20.81 -2.92 46.24
CA GLN A 488 22.26 -2.64 46.37
C GLN A 488 22.66 -1.32 45.68
N GLY A 489 23.46 -0.50 46.37
CA GLY A 489 24.30 0.54 45.73
C GLY A 489 23.88 2.01 45.91
N LEU A 490 23.78 2.49 47.14
CA LEU A 490 23.64 3.92 47.47
C LEU A 490 24.94 4.68 47.22
N THR A 491 25.28 5.05 45.98
CA THR A 491 26.07 6.28 45.68
C THR A 491 26.22 6.64 44.20
N GLU A 492 26.04 5.73 43.24
CA GLU A 492 26.24 6.04 41.80
C GLU A 492 24.94 6.37 41.02
N GLY A 493 23.75 6.00 41.51
CA GLY A 493 22.48 6.12 40.77
C GLY A 493 21.82 7.51 40.65
N ILE A 494 22.46 8.61 41.08
CA ILE A 494 21.78 9.92 41.11
C ILE A 494 21.65 10.57 39.72
N GLN A 495 22.60 10.32 38.81
CA GLN A 495 22.52 10.84 37.44
C GLN A 495 21.63 9.95 36.54
N ASP A 496 21.76 8.63 36.67
CA ASP A 496 20.95 7.67 35.90
C ASP A 496 19.44 7.82 36.20
N ASP A 497 19.06 8.07 37.46
CA ASP A 497 17.66 8.33 37.85
C ASP A 497 17.08 9.61 37.21
N LYS A 498 17.89 10.67 37.08
CA LYS A 498 17.45 11.96 36.49
C LYS A 498 17.25 11.84 34.99
N VAL A 499 18.14 11.12 34.31
CA VAL A 499 18.08 10.88 32.86
C VAL A 499 16.91 9.96 32.50
N LEU A 500 16.68 8.90 33.29
CA LEU A 500 15.56 7.97 33.04
C LEU A 500 14.20 8.62 33.28
N ALA A 501 14.06 9.46 34.32
CA ALA A 501 12.82 10.20 34.54
C ALA A 501 12.57 11.26 33.44
N GLY A 502 13.61 11.95 32.98
CA GLY A 502 13.51 12.85 31.82
C GLY A 502 13.02 12.14 30.55
N LEU A 503 13.55 10.94 30.27
CA LEU A 503 13.11 10.10 29.17
C LEU A 503 11.64 9.68 29.30
N VAL A 504 11.19 9.28 30.48
CA VAL A 504 9.77 8.90 30.71
C VAL A 504 8.82 10.07 30.42
N LEU A 505 9.23 11.31 30.73
CA LEU A 505 8.44 12.49 30.40
C LEU A 505 8.42 12.76 28.88
N VAL A 506 9.54 12.53 28.19
CA VAL A 506 9.59 12.58 26.71
C VAL A 506 8.67 11.53 26.10
N LEU A 507 8.66 10.28 26.61
CA LEU A 507 7.78 9.21 26.13
C LEU A 507 6.30 9.56 26.32
N ALA A 508 5.93 10.18 27.45
CA ALA A 508 4.58 10.67 27.69
C ALA A 508 4.15 11.68 26.61
N GLN A 509 5.00 12.66 26.31
CA GLN A 509 4.70 13.70 25.32
C GLN A 509 4.72 13.17 23.88
N VAL A 510 5.62 12.24 23.54
CA VAL A 510 5.64 11.55 22.24
C VAL A 510 4.35 10.72 22.07
N SER A 511 3.86 10.07 23.11
CA SER A 511 2.61 9.27 23.05
C SER A 511 1.39 10.15 22.72
N ILE A 512 1.29 11.34 23.31
CA ILE A 512 0.22 12.31 22.98
C ILE A 512 0.39 12.87 21.57
N PHE A 513 1.63 13.15 21.17
CA PHE A 513 1.90 13.61 19.81
C PHE A 513 1.49 12.55 18.78
N ILE A 514 1.73 11.27 19.07
CA ILE A 514 1.28 10.14 18.24
C ILE A 514 -0.24 10.16 18.11
N GLU A 515 -0.96 10.29 19.24
CA GLU A 515 -2.42 10.38 19.28
C GLU A 515 -2.96 11.55 18.46
N GLN A 516 -2.43 12.76 18.66
CA GLN A 516 -3.01 14.01 18.16
C GLN A 516 -2.57 14.37 16.73
N ASN A 517 -1.36 14.00 16.32
CA ASN A 517 -0.76 14.47 15.06
C ASN A 517 -0.32 13.34 14.14
N ALA A 518 0.37 12.32 14.67
CA ALA A 518 0.91 11.26 13.81
C ALA A 518 -0.20 10.37 13.25
N ILE A 519 -1.09 9.84 14.11
CA ILE A 519 -2.16 8.94 13.69
C ILE A 519 -3.11 9.61 12.67
N PRO A 520 -3.61 10.85 12.87
CA PRO A 520 -4.47 11.49 11.88
C PRO A 520 -3.82 11.64 10.51
N ARG A 521 -2.55 12.09 10.45
CA ARG A 521 -1.83 12.23 9.18
C ARG A 521 -1.53 10.89 8.50
N ILE A 522 -1.14 9.88 9.27
CA ILE A 522 -0.91 8.53 8.74
C ILE A 522 -2.22 7.94 8.23
N THR A 523 -3.33 8.15 8.95
CA THR A 523 -4.66 7.71 8.53
C THR A 523 -5.12 8.38 7.24
N GLU A 524 -4.86 9.69 7.09
CA GLU A 524 -5.14 10.43 5.87
C GLU A 524 -4.36 9.87 4.67
N GLU A 525 -3.05 9.65 4.81
CA GLU A 525 -2.22 9.08 3.74
C GLU A 525 -2.57 7.61 3.41
N ILE A 526 -2.94 6.80 4.41
CA ILE A 526 -3.46 5.46 4.18
C ILE A 526 -4.79 5.52 3.42
N ALA A 527 -5.67 6.46 3.76
CA ALA A 527 -6.94 6.63 3.06
C ALA A 527 -6.77 7.12 1.62
N THR A 528 -5.78 7.98 1.33
CA THR A 528 -5.54 8.49 -0.03
C THR A 528 -4.88 7.43 -0.92
N SER A 529 -3.89 6.69 -0.40
CA SER A 529 -3.00 5.86 -1.22
C SER A 529 -3.26 4.36 -1.12
N PHE A 530 -3.95 3.93 -0.07
CA PHE A 530 -4.19 2.52 0.25
C PHE A 530 -5.69 2.27 0.47
N SER A 531 -6.54 2.92 -0.34
CA SER A 531 -7.98 2.67 -0.37
C SER A 531 -8.32 1.45 -1.23
N GLY A 532 -9.17 0.55 -0.73
CA GLY A 532 -9.70 -0.57 -1.52
C GLY A 532 -9.34 -1.99 -1.05
N GLY A 533 -8.66 -2.18 0.09
CA GLY A 533 -8.42 -3.51 0.69
C GLY A 533 -9.73 -4.21 1.10
N GLY A 534 -10.36 -4.89 0.14
CA GLY A 534 -11.72 -5.44 0.27
C GLY A 534 -11.78 -6.97 0.31
N ALA A 535 -10.68 -7.67 0.02
CA ALA A 535 -10.65 -9.13 0.00
C ALA A 535 -10.26 -9.73 1.36
N ARG A 536 -10.92 -9.30 2.44
CA ARG A 536 -10.69 -9.85 3.78
C ARG A 536 -11.30 -11.25 3.91
N GLY A 537 -10.51 -12.27 3.59
CA GLY A 537 -10.69 -13.61 4.14
C GLY A 537 -10.34 -13.62 5.63
N TYR A 538 -10.99 -14.49 6.41
CA TYR A 538 -10.79 -14.68 7.86
C TYR A 538 -9.34 -15.07 8.27
N GLU A 539 -8.39 -15.17 7.34
CA GLU A 539 -7.01 -15.65 7.54
C GLU A 539 -5.96 -14.54 7.77
N TYR A 540 -6.30 -13.26 7.64
CA TYR A 540 -5.35 -12.15 7.76
C TYR A 540 -5.67 -11.22 8.94
N GLY A 541 -4.64 -10.55 9.48
CA GLY A 541 -4.68 -9.80 10.74
C GLY A 541 -5.64 -8.59 10.78
N PRO A 542 -5.77 -7.94 11.94
CA PRO A 542 -6.70 -6.83 12.10
C PRO A 542 -6.34 -5.65 11.19
N ALA A 543 -7.35 -4.90 10.73
CA ALA A 543 -7.13 -3.63 10.02
C ALA A 543 -6.32 -2.69 10.89
N PHE A 544 -5.69 -1.71 10.24
CA PHE A 544 -5.33 -0.50 10.94
C PHE A 544 -6.62 0.15 11.51
N VAL A 545 -6.73 0.18 12.83
CA VAL A 545 -7.86 0.79 13.54
C VAL A 545 -7.34 2.02 14.29
N PRO A 546 -7.40 3.22 13.68
CA PRO A 546 -6.87 4.45 14.27
C PRO A 546 -7.41 4.70 15.68
N GLY A 547 -8.70 4.44 15.90
CA GLY A 547 -9.35 4.67 17.20
C GLY A 547 -8.85 3.75 18.33
N GLU A 548 -8.42 2.52 18.01
CA GLU A 548 -7.80 1.62 19.00
C GLU A 548 -6.41 2.12 19.38
N ILE A 549 -5.60 2.46 18.37
CA ILE A 549 -4.23 2.95 18.57
C ILE A 549 -4.23 4.29 19.32
N CYS A 550 -5.12 5.23 18.99
CA CYS A 550 -5.31 6.47 19.76
C CYS A 550 -5.59 6.19 21.24
N ARG A 551 -6.47 5.23 21.56
CA ARG A 551 -6.77 4.85 22.95
C ARG A 551 -5.57 4.24 23.66
N ILE A 552 -4.78 3.41 22.97
CA ILE A 552 -3.56 2.82 23.51
C ILE A 552 -2.58 3.92 23.91
N PHE A 553 -2.24 4.82 22.96
CA PHE A 553 -1.27 5.90 23.21
C PHE A 553 -1.79 6.97 24.17
N HIS A 554 -3.11 7.22 24.21
CA HIS A 554 -3.72 8.06 25.24
C HIS A 554 -3.47 7.49 26.64
N SER A 555 -3.79 6.20 26.84
CA SER A 555 -3.57 5.54 28.13
C SER A 555 -2.08 5.40 28.45
N ALA A 556 -1.23 5.19 27.43
CA ALA A 556 0.21 5.11 27.59
C ALA A 556 0.79 6.46 28.04
N GLY A 557 0.36 7.57 27.42
CA GLY A 557 0.71 8.92 27.83
C GLY A 557 0.36 9.21 29.30
N GLU A 558 -0.87 8.88 29.71
CA GLU A 558 -1.30 9.03 31.12
C GLU A 558 -0.46 8.17 32.07
N LYS A 559 -0.19 6.90 31.68
CA LYS A 559 0.65 5.99 32.47
C LYS A 559 2.07 6.51 32.63
N PHE A 560 2.71 6.96 31.55
CA PHE A 560 4.08 7.48 31.59
C PHE A 560 4.16 8.76 32.42
N LEU A 561 3.18 9.66 32.30
CA LEU A 561 3.11 10.86 33.14
C LEU A 561 3.00 10.49 34.63
N HIS A 562 2.15 9.53 34.98
CA HIS A 562 2.05 9.04 36.35
C HIS A 562 3.35 8.38 36.84
N ILE A 563 4.06 7.63 35.99
CA ILE A 563 5.35 7.04 36.32
C ILE A 563 6.38 8.15 36.59
N TYR A 564 6.44 9.20 35.76
CA TYR A 564 7.30 10.35 35.99
C TYR A 564 7.00 11.03 37.34
N ILE A 565 5.73 11.32 37.62
CA ILE A 565 5.30 11.96 38.86
C ILE A 565 5.70 11.10 40.07
N ASN A 566 5.52 9.78 39.99
CA ASN A 566 5.90 8.85 41.05
C ASN A 566 7.43 8.82 41.25
N MET A 567 8.22 8.72 40.18
CA MET A 567 9.70 8.75 40.26
C MET A 567 10.20 10.03 40.95
N ARG A 568 9.68 11.19 40.56
CA ARG A 568 10.05 12.49 41.16
C ARG A 568 9.57 12.61 42.60
N THR A 569 8.35 12.17 42.90
CA THR A 569 7.82 12.17 44.27
C THR A 569 8.62 11.24 45.19
N GLN A 570 9.03 10.07 44.70
CA GLN A 570 9.89 9.14 45.44
C GLN A 570 11.27 9.75 45.72
N ARG A 571 11.87 10.40 44.71
CA ARG A 571 13.15 11.11 44.87
C ARG A 571 13.08 12.17 45.97
N ILE A 572 12.05 12.99 45.97
CA ILE A 572 11.80 13.99 47.01
C ILE A 572 11.50 13.33 48.36
N SER A 573 10.77 12.23 48.37
CA SER A 573 10.48 11.47 49.60
C SER A 573 11.75 10.88 50.24
N VAL A 574 12.75 10.48 49.45
CA VAL A 574 14.07 10.06 49.96
C VAL A 574 14.80 11.25 50.60
N LEU A 575 14.74 12.43 49.98
CA LEU A 575 15.31 13.66 50.55
C LEU A 575 14.62 14.00 51.89
N LEU A 576 13.29 13.98 51.93
CA LEU A 576 12.50 14.17 53.15
C LEU A 576 12.84 13.14 54.24
N LYS A 577 12.91 11.85 53.89
CA LYS A 577 13.27 10.79 54.83
C LYS A 577 14.62 11.08 55.49
N LYS A 578 15.64 11.46 54.72
CA LYS A 578 16.96 11.85 55.26
C LYS A 578 16.86 13.02 56.24
N ARG A 579 16.01 14.01 55.97
CA ARG A 579 15.80 15.16 56.87
C ARG A 579 15.24 14.75 58.23
N PHE A 580 14.28 13.85 58.25
CA PHE A 580 13.61 13.47 59.50
C PHE A 580 14.31 12.36 60.27
N THR A 581 15.15 11.52 59.63
CA THR A 581 15.90 10.46 60.31
C THR A 581 17.23 10.91 60.94
N THR A 582 17.82 12.00 60.45
CA THR A 582 19.18 12.42 60.86
C THR A 582 19.22 13.13 62.22
N PRO A 583 18.35 14.13 62.52
CA PRO A 583 18.41 14.86 63.78
C PRO A 583 17.57 14.17 64.87
N ASN A 584 17.99 14.35 66.13
CA ASN A 584 17.16 13.98 67.29
C ASN A 584 16.20 15.12 67.64
N TRP A 585 14.95 15.02 67.18
CA TRP A 585 13.90 16.04 67.36
C TRP A 585 13.49 16.31 68.82
N VAL A 586 13.75 15.39 69.74
CA VAL A 586 13.45 15.54 71.17
C VAL A 586 14.50 16.40 71.88
N LYS A 587 15.73 16.45 71.37
CA LYS A 587 16.85 17.25 71.92
C LYS A 587 17.30 18.35 70.95
N HIS A 588 16.40 18.82 70.09
CA HIS A 588 16.70 19.85 69.09
C HIS A 588 17.04 21.19 69.76
N LYS A 589 18.00 21.93 69.18
CA LYS A 589 18.43 23.26 69.63
C LYS A 589 17.53 24.36 69.05
N GLU A 590 17.57 25.54 69.63
CA GLU A 590 16.82 26.71 69.15
C GLU A 590 17.17 27.08 67.69
N PRO A 591 16.17 27.43 66.87
CA PRO A 591 16.38 27.76 65.46
C PRO A 591 17.11 29.11 65.32
N ARG A 592 18.24 29.11 64.61
CA ARG A 592 19.03 30.32 64.31
C ARG A 592 18.97 30.75 62.85
N GLU A 593 18.63 29.83 61.97
CA GLU A 593 18.49 30.06 60.53
C GLU A 593 17.59 28.99 59.91
N VAL A 594 17.11 29.26 58.70
CA VAL A 594 16.38 28.28 57.88
C VAL A 594 17.33 27.14 57.54
N HIS A 595 16.87 25.91 57.74
CA HIS A 595 17.72 24.74 57.56
C HIS A 595 18.11 24.54 56.08
N MET A 596 19.36 24.15 55.80
CA MET A 596 19.90 23.89 54.45
C MET A 596 19.07 22.91 53.61
N PHE A 597 18.31 22.04 54.27
CA PHE A 597 17.35 21.14 53.60
C PHE A 597 16.34 21.89 52.73
N VAL A 598 15.91 23.07 53.15
CA VAL A 598 14.94 23.88 52.42
C VAL A 598 15.53 24.32 51.07
N ASP A 599 16.80 24.71 51.05
CA ASP A 599 17.52 25.05 49.82
C ASP A 599 17.65 23.82 48.89
N LEU A 600 18.00 22.65 49.44
CA LEU A 600 18.08 21.39 48.68
C LEU A 600 16.71 20.95 48.13
N PHE A 601 15.64 21.15 48.90
CA PHE A 601 14.28 20.82 48.49
C PHE A 601 13.80 21.75 47.35
N LEU A 602 14.04 23.06 47.47
CA LEU A 602 13.72 24.02 46.42
C LEU A 602 14.56 23.79 45.16
N GLN A 603 15.84 23.41 45.31
CA GLN A 603 16.69 23.08 44.17
C GLN A 603 16.16 21.86 43.40
N GLU A 604 15.74 20.79 44.08
CA GLU A 604 15.16 19.61 43.40
C GLU A 604 13.80 19.92 42.74
N LEU A 605 12.98 20.79 43.34
CA LEU A 605 11.75 21.27 42.69
C LEU A 605 12.02 22.13 41.46
N GLU A 606 13.05 22.99 41.49
CA GLU A 606 13.41 23.82 40.33
C GLU A 606 14.01 22.98 39.20
N VAL A 607 14.75 21.90 39.51
CA VAL A 607 15.19 20.91 38.51
C VAL A 607 13.97 20.29 37.82
N ILE A 608 12.98 19.82 38.58
CA ILE A 608 11.73 19.26 38.03
C ILE A 608 11.01 20.29 37.16
N ARG A 609 10.90 21.53 37.64
CA ARG A 609 10.27 22.62 36.90
C ARG A 609 10.98 22.87 35.58
N SER A 610 12.32 22.87 35.57
CA SER A 610 13.11 23.07 34.35
C SER A 610 12.91 21.94 33.33
N GLU A 611 12.83 20.68 33.78
CA GLU A 611 12.58 19.53 32.90
C GLU A 611 11.17 19.57 32.31
N VAL A 612 10.16 19.85 33.15
CA VAL A 612 8.77 20.00 32.73
C VAL A 612 8.62 21.14 31.74
N LYS A 613 9.32 22.26 31.95
CA LYS A 613 9.30 23.43 31.07
C LYS A 613 9.91 23.14 29.68
N GLN A 614 10.90 22.24 29.59
CA GLN A 614 11.50 21.85 28.31
C GLN A 614 10.57 20.98 27.44
N ILE A 615 9.61 20.26 28.04
CA ILE A 615 8.85 19.21 27.35
C ILE A 615 7.36 19.55 27.19
N LEU A 616 6.72 20.03 28.26
CA LEU A 616 5.27 20.26 28.30
C LEU A 616 4.89 21.68 27.87
N PRO A 617 3.69 21.90 27.31
CA PRO A 617 3.21 23.23 26.94
C PRO A 617 2.88 24.09 28.18
N GLU A 618 3.14 25.40 28.10
CA GLU A 618 2.66 26.36 29.10
C GLU A 618 1.12 26.41 29.06
N GLY A 619 0.49 26.13 30.22
CA GLY A 619 -0.94 26.30 30.37
C GLY A 619 -1.33 27.77 30.20
N ILE A 620 -2.57 28.03 29.77
CA ILE A 620 -3.10 29.39 29.76
C ILE A 620 -3.24 29.83 31.22
N ARG A 621 -2.23 30.56 31.73
CA ARG A 621 -2.31 31.25 33.01
C ARG A 621 -3.57 32.11 33.02
N ARG A 622 -4.59 31.69 33.78
CA ARG A 622 -5.67 32.60 34.16
C ARG A 622 -5.00 33.73 34.94
N HIS A 623 -4.97 34.91 34.33
CA HIS A 623 -4.33 36.11 34.84
C HIS A 623 -4.43 36.22 36.36
N ARG A 624 -3.27 36.44 37.00
CA ARG A 624 -3.12 37.04 38.34
C ARG A 624 -4.32 37.95 38.58
N ARG A 625 -5.13 37.63 39.60
CA ARG A 625 -6.22 38.50 40.02
C ARG A 625 -5.61 39.86 40.38
N ALA A 626 -5.69 40.80 39.45
CA ALA A 626 -5.66 42.21 39.77
C ALA A 626 -7.00 42.47 40.48
N ASP A 627 -6.90 42.89 41.75
CA ASP A 627 -8.02 43.39 42.52
C ASP A 627 -8.81 44.38 41.69
N SER A 628 -9.94 43.92 41.16
CA SER A 628 -10.91 44.77 40.47
C SER A 628 -12.29 44.25 40.81
N ASN A 629 -12.98 45.03 41.63
CA ASN A 629 -14.42 44.96 41.81
C ASN A 629 -15.07 45.19 40.44
N GLY A 630 -15.42 44.10 39.75
CA GLY A 630 -16.02 44.14 38.43
C GLY A 630 -16.94 42.95 38.23
N SER A 631 -18.22 43.15 38.48
CA SER A 631 -19.31 42.20 38.29
C SER A 631 -19.39 41.65 36.86
N THR A 632 -19.60 40.34 36.71
CA THR A 632 -20.49 39.69 35.71
C THR A 632 -20.62 38.19 36.11
N ALA A 633 -21.76 37.76 36.65
CA ALA A 633 -22.94 37.21 35.96
C ALA A 633 -22.79 35.74 35.46
N SER A 634 -23.28 34.80 36.29
CA SER A 634 -24.17 33.66 35.97
C SER A 634 -24.01 32.61 37.07
N SER A 635 -25.02 32.30 37.88
CA SER A 635 -26.14 31.46 37.44
C SER A 635 -27.31 31.51 38.42
N ARG A 636 -28.50 31.72 37.84
CA ARG A 636 -29.78 31.09 38.16
C ARG A 636 -29.99 30.59 39.60
N SER A 637 -30.73 31.37 40.38
CA SER A 637 -31.78 30.85 41.27
C SER A 637 -32.88 31.90 41.46
N ASN A 638 -34.13 31.43 41.57
CA ASN A 638 -35.38 32.20 41.57
C ASN A 638 -35.45 33.28 42.68
N PRO A 639 -36.14 34.41 42.46
CA PRO A 639 -36.31 35.43 43.48
C PRO A 639 -37.45 35.05 44.43
N LEU A 640 -37.12 34.69 45.67
CA LEU A 640 -38.07 34.75 46.78
C LEU A 640 -37.85 36.05 47.56
N ARG A 641 -38.69 37.02 47.21
CA ARG A 641 -39.37 37.98 48.10
C ARG A 641 -38.60 38.37 49.37
N GLU A 642 -37.97 39.55 49.32
CA GLU A 642 -37.55 40.28 50.52
C GLU A 642 -38.78 40.68 51.33
N GLU A 643 -38.77 40.32 52.61
CA GLU A 643 -39.52 41.04 53.64
C GLU A 643 -38.52 41.51 54.71
N LYS A 644 -38.54 42.83 54.93
CA LYS A 644 -37.88 43.54 56.04
C LYS A 644 -37.98 42.73 57.33
N LEU A 645 -36.88 42.65 58.09
CA LEU A 645 -36.87 42.91 59.54
C LEU A 645 -35.43 42.97 60.07
N SER A 646 -35.13 44.08 60.73
CA SER A 646 -33.93 44.33 61.52
C SER A 646 -33.77 43.29 62.63
N ARG A 647 -32.56 42.71 62.83
CA ARG A 647 -32.19 42.09 64.12
C ARG A 647 -30.68 41.81 64.34
N SER A 648 -30.15 42.46 65.37
CA SER A 648 -29.10 42.10 66.35
C SER A 648 -27.71 41.54 65.95
N ASN A 649 -26.67 42.26 66.43
CA ASN A 649 -25.22 41.96 66.39
C ASN A 649 -24.78 40.60 67.00
N THR A 650 -25.65 39.85 67.70
CA THR A 650 -25.31 38.57 68.33
C THR A 650 -25.39 37.37 67.40
N GLN A 651 -26.08 37.48 66.25
CA GLN A 651 -26.10 36.43 65.22
C GLN A 651 -24.84 36.43 64.36
N ARG A 652 -24.15 37.58 64.25
CA ARG A 652 -22.93 37.75 63.44
C ARG A 652 -21.73 36.95 64.00
N ALA A 653 -21.63 36.79 65.32
CA ALA A 653 -20.56 36.00 65.95
C ALA A 653 -20.78 34.48 65.79
N ARG A 654 -22.04 34.02 65.85
CA ARG A 654 -22.41 32.60 65.60
C ARG A 654 -22.32 32.25 64.11
N SER A 655 -22.67 33.18 63.22
CA SER A 655 -22.48 32.99 61.77
C SER A 655 -20.99 33.03 61.40
N GLN A 656 -20.17 33.87 62.02
CA GLN A 656 -18.71 33.86 61.82
C GLN A 656 -18.05 32.57 62.32
N LEU A 657 -18.52 32.00 63.44
CA LEU A 657 -18.00 30.72 63.93
C LEU A 657 -18.44 29.55 63.03
N LEU A 658 -19.67 29.56 62.53
CA LEU A 658 -20.12 28.60 61.52
C LEU A 658 -19.45 28.82 60.16
N GLU A 659 -19.17 30.06 59.74
CA GLU A 659 -18.42 30.39 58.52
C GLU A 659 -16.97 29.95 58.64
N THR A 660 -16.33 30.11 59.78
CA THR A 660 -14.94 29.64 59.99
C THR A 660 -14.87 28.12 60.08
N HIS A 661 -15.87 27.45 60.66
CA HIS A 661 -15.97 25.99 60.66
C HIS A 661 -16.37 25.42 59.29
N LEU A 662 -17.25 26.09 58.54
CA LEU A 662 -17.60 25.73 57.15
C LEU A 662 -16.42 26.02 56.21
N ALA A 663 -15.73 27.15 56.35
CA ALA A 663 -14.51 27.44 55.63
C ALA A 663 -13.40 26.44 55.97
N LYS A 664 -13.33 25.93 57.21
CA LYS A 664 -12.48 24.79 57.58
C LYS A 664 -12.93 23.50 56.90
N LEU A 665 -14.22 23.18 56.85
CA LEU A 665 -14.75 21.98 56.18
C LEU A 665 -14.57 22.01 54.65
N PHE A 666 -14.70 23.19 54.02
CA PHE A 666 -14.43 23.39 52.59
C PHE A 666 -12.94 23.48 52.29
N LYS A 667 -12.11 24.03 53.20
CA LYS A 667 -10.64 23.91 53.13
C LYS A 667 -10.17 22.45 53.27
N GLN A 668 -10.85 21.64 54.08
CA GLN A 668 -10.50 20.24 54.32
C GLN A 668 -10.76 19.32 53.11
N LYS A 669 -11.53 19.77 52.12
CA LYS A 669 -11.74 19.10 50.82
C LYS A 669 -10.77 19.61 49.74
N VAL A 670 -9.46 19.63 50.01
CA VAL A 670 -8.50 19.73 48.89
C VAL A 670 -8.57 18.42 48.12
N GLU A 671 -9.05 18.47 46.88
CA GLU A 671 -8.96 17.36 45.94
C GLU A 671 -7.49 17.17 45.57
N ILE A 672 -6.80 16.30 46.31
CA ILE A 672 -5.38 15.97 46.09
C ILE A 672 -5.19 15.16 44.81
N PHE A 673 -6.24 14.46 44.37
CA PHE A 673 -6.24 13.55 43.23
C PHE A 673 -7.19 14.04 42.14
N THR A 674 -6.95 15.24 41.62
CA THR A 674 -7.54 15.67 40.35
C THR A 674 -6.82 14.98 39.18
N LYS A 675 -7.53 14.73 38.07
CA LYS A 675 -6.90 14.23 36.85
C LYS A 675 -5.79 15.20 36.43
N VAL A 676 -4.56 14.71 36.28
CA VAL A 676 -3.41 15.54 35.91
C VAL A 676 -3.53 15.88 34.43
N GLU A 677 -3.52 17.16 34.11
CA GLU A 677 -3.50 17.62 32.72
C GLU A 677 -2.05 17.68 32.21
N PHE A 678 -1.86 17.52 30.90
CA PHE A 678 -0.54 17.58 30.27
C PHE A 678 -0.07 19.02 30.05
N THR A 679 -0.10 19.81 31.13
CA THR A 679 0.40 21.19 31.19
C THR A 679 1.52 21.29 32.21
N GLN A 680 2.44 22.24 31.99
CA GLN A 680 3.54 22.46 32.92
C GLN A 680 3.04 22.71 34.35
N GLU A 681 2.03 23.58 34.45
CA GLU A 681 1.53 24.10 35.71
C GLU A 681 0.73 23.03 36.50
N SER A 682 -0.04 22.16 35.83
CA SER A 682 -0.77 21.05 36.45
C SER A 682 0.17 19.99 37.03
N VAL A 683 1.22 19.61 36.28
CA VAL A 683 2.21 18.60 36.72
C VAL A 683 3.02 19.11 37.90
N VAL A 684 3.51 20.36 37.85
CA VAL A 684 4.26 20.98 38.95
C VAL A 684 3.37 21.13 40.18
N THR A 685 2.12 21.60 40.03
CA THR A 685 1.17 21.74 41.14
C THR A 685 0.88 20.39 41.80
N THR A 686 0.68 19.33 41.01
CA THR A 686 0.45 17.97 41.53
C THR A 686 1.66 17.46 42.30
N LEU A 687 2.88 17.66 41.77
CA LEU A 687 4.11 17.29 42.44
C LEU A 687 4.28 18.04 43.77
N VAL A 688 4.04 19.36 43.80
CA VAL A 688 4.09 20.15 45.03
C VAL A 688 3.07 19.64 46.06
N LYS A 689 1.82 19.37 45.65
CA LYS A 689 0.77 18.80 46.53
C LYS A 689 1.21 17.46 47.13
N LEU A 690 1.74 16.54 46.32
CA LEU A 690 2.24 15.25 46.78
C LEU A 690 3.44 15.38 47.73
N CYS A 691 4.37 16.30 47.43
CA CYS A 691 5.54 16.54 48.27
C CYS A 691 5.15 17.10 49.65
N LEU A 692 4.19 18.03 49.70
CA LEU A 692 3.68 18.59 50.95
C LEU A 692 2.93 17.54 51.78
N LYS A 693 2.18 16.64 51.14
CA LYS A 693 1.55 15.50 51.82
C LYS A 693 2.58 14.51 52.37
N SER A 694 3.62 14.18 51.60
CA SER A 694 4.73 13.38 52.12
C SER A 694 5.40 14.05 53.31
N LEU A 695 5.66 15.36 53.24
CA LEU A 695 6.24 16.15 54.34
C LEU A 695 5.36 16.13 55.59
N GLN A 696 4.04 16.32 55.45
CA GLN A 696 3.07 16.20 56.54
C GLN A 696 3.17 14.84 57.23
N GLU A 697 3.21 13.76 56.45
CA GLU A 697 3.29 12.40 56.98
C GLU A 697 4.62 12.14 57.71
N PHE A 698 5.75 12.60 57.17
CA PHE A 698 7.04 12.48 57.87
C PHE A 698 7.05 13.25 59.20
N VAL A 699 6.42 14.42 59.28
CA VAL A 699 6.26 15.19 60.52
C VAL A 699 5.39 14.42 61.52
N ARG A 700 4.28 13.82 61.07
CA ARG A 700 3.36 13.04 61.92
C ARG A 700 4.05 11.86 62.61
N LEU A 701 5.06 11.26 61.97
CA LEU A 701 5.81 10.12 62.49
C LEU A 701 6.87 10.50 63.55
N GLN A 702 7.17 11.78 63.74
CA GLN A 702 8.17 12.24 64.70
C GLN A 702 7.55 12.74 66.00
N THR A 703 8.40 13.01 67.00
CA THR A 703 8.03 13.68 68.25
C THR A 703 8.99 14.85 68.45
N PHE A 704 8.46 16.05 68.69
CA PHE A 704 9.23 17.29 68.74
C PHE A 704 9.31 17.86 70.15
N ASN A 705 10.43 18.50 70.48
CA ASN A 705 10.48 19.49 71.56
C ASN A 705 10.11 20.89 71.03
N ARG A 706 9.95 21.87 71.93
CA ARG A 706 9.61 23.26 71.58
C ARG A 706 10.49 23.83 70.47
N SER A 707 11.80 23.68 70.57
CA SER A 707 12.76 24.21 69.59
C SER A 707 12.69 23.50 68.24
N GLY A 708 12.42 22.20 68.22
CA GLY A 708 12.21 21.41 67.01
C GLY A 708 10.93 21.81 66.27
N PHE A 709 9.84 22.06 67.01
CA PHE A 709 8.62 22.63 66.46
C PHE A 709 8.85 24.02 65.85
N GLN A 710 9.58 24.89 66.55
CA GLN A 710 9.92 26.23 66.06
C GLN A 710 10.81 26.19 64.80
N GLN A 711 11.70 25.20 64.65
CA GLN A 711 12.48 25.02 63.41
C GLN A 711 11.59 24.59 62.24
N ILE A 712 10.65 23.66 62.45
CA ILE A 712 9.68 23.28 61.40
C ILE A 712 8.81 24.49 61.03
N GLN A 713 8.35 25.27 62.01
CA GLN A 713 7.61 26.51 61.77
C GLN A 713 8.42 27.50 60.92
N LEU A 714 9.71 27.69 61.22
CA LEU A 714 10.61 28.55 60.43
C LEU A 714 10.81 28.03 58.99
N ASP A 715 11.09 26.74 58.84
CA ASP A 715 11.35 26.11 57.53
C ASP A 715 10.09 26.17 56.63
N ILE A 716 8.90 25.90 57.17
CA ILE A 716 7.62 25.93 56.42
C ILE A 716 7.22 27.36 56.04
N GLN A 717 7.43 28.34 56.92
CA GLN A 717 7.11 29.74 56.61
C GLN A 717 8.03 30.31 55.54
N PHE A 718 9.30 29.87 55.50
CA PHE A 718 10.19 30.21 54.38
C PHE A 718 9.74 29.58 53.05
N LEU A 719 9.31 28.30 53.07
CA LEU A 719 8.82 27.58 51.88
C LEU A 719 7.52 28.14 51.30
N ARG A 720 6.76 28.93 52.08
CA ARG A 720 5.44 29.43 51.69
C ARG A 720 5.46 30.30 50.44
N THR A 721 6.41 31.24 50.33
CA THR A 721 6.48 32.14 49.16
C THR A 721 6.95 31.41 47.90
N PRO A 722 8.07 30.66 47.92
CA PRO A 722 8.55 29.96 46.71
C PRO A 722 7.55 28.93 46.17
N LEU A 723 6.85 28.19 47.05
CA LEU A 723 5.90 27.15 46.60
C LEU A 723 4.62 27.73 46.00
N LYS A 724 4.19 28.92 46.43
CA LYS A 724 3.07 29.64 45.81
C LYS A 724 3.39 30.13 44.41
N GLU A 725 4.62 30.58 44.19
CA GLU A 725 5.06 31.04 42.87
C GLU A 725 5.21 29.90 41.85
N MET A 726 5.38 28.66 42.33
CA MET A 726 5.54 27.47 41.50
C MET A 726 4.22 26.76 41.13
N ALA A 727 3.18 26.86 41.97
CA ALA A 727 1.92 26.12 41.79
C ALA A 727 0.76 27.04 41.42
N GLU A 728 -0.20 26.56 40.61
CA GLU A 728 -1.39 27.33 40.24
C GLU A 728 -2.34 27.57 41.43
N ASP A 729 -2.46 26.55 42.28
CA ASP A 729 -3.43 26.51 43.38
C ASP A 729 -2.80 27.01 44.68
N GLU A 730 -2.58 28.32 44.76
CA GLU A 730 -1.98 28.98 45.93
C GLU A 730 -2.73 28.66 47.23
N ALA A 731 -4.07 28.55 47.16
CA ALA A 731 -4.92 28.28 48.31
C ALA A 731 -4.73 26.85 48.84
N ALA A 732 -4.60 25.85 47.97
CA ALA A 732 -4.29 24.49 48.39
C ALA A 732 -2.86 24.37 48.96
N VAL A 733 -1.89 25.06 48.38
CA VAL A 733 -0.51 25.10 48.91
C VAL A 733 -0.51 25.69 50.32
N ASP A 734 -1.19 26.83 50.53
CA ASP A 734 -1.31 27.43 51.86
C ASP A 734 -1.95 26.50 52.88
N PHE A 735 -3.03 25.83 52.48
CA PHE A 735 -3.72 24.87 53.33
C PHE A 735 -2.83 23.69 53.72
N LEU A 736 -2.12 23.10 52.75
CA LEU A 736 -1.23 21.97 53.01
C LEU A 736 -0.04 22.37 53.90
N LEU A 737 0.50 23.57 53.74
CA LEU A 737 1.55 24.09 54.62
C LEU A 737 1.05 24.32 56.05
N ASP A 738 -0.17 24.86 56.21
CA ASP A 738 -0.82 24.99 57.52
C ASP A 738 -1.05 23.62 58.18
N GLU A 739 -1.46 22.60 57.41
CA GLU A 739 -1.61 21.23 57.92
C GLU A 739 -0.28 20.63 58.42
N VAL A 740 0.85 20.94 57.79
CA VAL A 740 2.17 20.51 58.27
C VAL A 740 2.51 21.16 59.62
N ILE A 741 2.21 22.46 59.80
CA ILE A 741 2.44 23.16 61.07
C ILE A 741 1.54 22.59 62.17
N VAL A 742 0.26 22.34 61.85
CA VAL A 742 -0.69 21.71 62.78
C VAL A 742 -0.21 20.32 63.18
N ALA A 743 0.20 19.48 62.23
CA ALA A 743 0.75 18.16 62.51
C ALA A 743 2.02 18.25 63.39
N ALA A 744 2.89 19.23 63.17
CA ALA A 744 4.06 19.44 64.02
C ALA A 744 3.68 19.86 65.45
N ALA A 745 2.66 20.70 65.60
CA ALA A 745 2.17 21.16 66.91
C ALA A 745 1.55 20.01 67.72
N GLU A 746 0.75 19.15 67.07
CA GLU A 746 0.13 17.97 67.70
C GLU A 746 1.17 16.94 68.16
N ARG A 747 2.34 16.90 67.51
CA ARG A 747 3.46 16.00 67.83
C ARG A 747 4.51 16.64 68.74
N CYS A 748 4.31 17.88 69.18
CA CYS A 748 5.22 18.61 70.05
C CYS A 748 4.86 18.42 71.53
N LEU A 749 5.87 18.26 72.39
CA LEU A 749 5.68 18.19 73.84
C LEU A 749 5.23 19.53 74.47
N ASP A 750 5.63 20.65 73.87
CA ASP A 750 5.30 22.01 74.30
C ASP A 750 5.18 22.94 73.08
N PRO A 751 3.98 23.03 72.46
CA PRO A 751 3.76 23.72 71.19
C PRO A 751 3.64 25.24 71.40
N ILE A 752 4.75 25.90 71.71
CA ILE A 752 4.83 27.37 71.77
C ILE A 752 5.42 27.91 70.47
N PRO A 753 4.64 28.63 69.64
CA PRO A 753 5.13 29.18 68.38
C PRO A 753 6.20 30.25 68.60
N LEU A 754 7.07 30.42 67.61
CA LEU A 754 8.03 31.52 67.58
C LEU A 754 7.28 32.85 67.33
N GLU A 755 7.75 33.93 67.95
CA GLU A 755 7.16 35.25 67.73
C GLU A 755 7.29 35.67 66.25
N PRO A 756 6.23 36.21 65.62
CA PRO A 756 6.25 36.60 64.21
C PRO A 756 7.40 37.55 63.85
N ALA A 757 7.73 38.51 64.73
CA ALA A 757 8.82 39.46 64.49
C ALA A 757 10.21 38.82 64.46
N ILE A 758 10.42 37.70 65.18
CA ILE A 758 11.68 36.95 65.16
C ILE A 758 11.74 36.07 63.91
N LEU A 759 10.62 35.44 63.56
CA LEU A 759 10.45 34.64 62.35
C LEU A 759 10.78 35.47 61.10
N ASP A 760 10.18 36.66 60.97
CA ASP A 760 10.40 37.57 59.84
C ASP A 760 11.86 38.02 59.72
N LYS A 761 12.51 38.31 60.85
CA LYS A 761 13.94 38.67 60.88
C LYS A 761 14.83 37.53 60.38
N LEU A 762 14.57 36.29 60.79
CA LEU A 762 15.35 35.13 60.37
C LEU A 762 15.15 34.79 58.89
N ILE A 763 13.91 34.93 58.38
CA ILE A 763 13.60 34.75 56.96
C ILE A 763 14.28 35.83 56.12
N GLN A 764 14.19 37.10 56.50
CA GLN A 764 14.86 38.20 55.80
C GLN A 764 16.39 38.04 55.79
N ALA A 765 16.98 37.60 56.91
CA ALA A 765 18.40 37.31 56.98
C ALA A 765 18.83 36.17 56.03
N LYS A 766 17.99 35.13 55.87
CA LYS A 766 18.25 34.07 54.90
C LYS A 766 18.10 34.56 53.46
N LEU A 767 17.06 35.33 53.14
CA LEU A 767 16.85 35.90 51.80
C LEU A 767 17.99 36.84 51.38
N ALA A 768 18.52 37.64 52.31
CA ALA A 768 19.68 38.49 52.06
C ALA A 768 20.95 37.67 51.73
N LYS A 769 21.22 36.61 52.50
CA LYS A 769 22.34 35.68 52.23
C LYS A 769 22.20 34.96 50.88
N THR A 770 21.00 34.54 50.51
CA THR A 770 20.75 33.87 49.21
C THR A 770 20.97 34.82 48.04
N LYS A 771 20.60 36.11 48.17
CA LYS A 771 20.87 37.14 47.15
C LYS A 771 22.36 37.45 46.98
N GLU A 772 23.15 37.40 48.05
CA GLU A 772 24.61 37.59 47.99
C GLU A 772 25.34 36.38 47.37
N GLN A 773 24.79 35.16 47.51
CA GLN A 773 25.40 33.93 46.98
C GLN A 773 25.07 33.66 45.50
N ASN A 774 24.00 34.24 44.95
CA ASN A 774 23.60 34.10 43.53
C ASN A 774 23.33 35.49 42.90
N PRO A 775 24.35 36.20 42.37
CA PRO A 775 24.16 37.52 41.77
C PRO A 775 23.46 37.51 40.39
N ASN A 776 23.19 36.34 39.80
CA ASN A 776 22.69 36.16 38.43
C ASN A 776 21.28 35.53 38.35
N SER A 777 20.44 35.67 39.37
CA SER A 777 19.01 35.34 39.25
C SER A 777 18.20 36.64 39.31
N PRO A 778 17.38 36.96 38.29
CA PRO A 778 16.54 38.17 38.31
C PRO A 778 15.49 38.14 39.44
#